data_AF-A0A971AGZ4-F1
#
_entry.id   AF-A0A971AGZ4-F1
#
_cell.length_a   1.000
_cell.length_b   1.000
_cell.length_c   1.000
_cell.angle_alpha   90.00
_cell.angle_beta   90.00
_cell.angle_gamma   90.00
#
_symmetry.space_group_name_H-M   'P 1'
#
loop_
_entity.id
_entity.type
_entity.pdbx_description
1 polymer ?
#
loop_
_entity_poly.entity_id
_entity_poly.type
_entity_poly.pdbx_seq_one_letter_code
_entity_poly.pdbx_strand_id
1 'polypeptide(L)'
;MIHHLCKSGIKEAEEILWKFSSESRLLFDSELNYPLEKLPQGDLLHISEKTFEIASKHLNPKEITIRLKRWIQEEKTNSLIKSIDRVDVSVGEIVDAITRYRNISAYGKSYYSPAEHWLTVALIRRFLSEKLEFISIARPHIEVNDFYDIVTHLIFPEGSHGKIGGKSTGLFLAQQILKKAEADSPGLYSVKVPKTWYIATDEIKEFLHYNNLEELNIQKYKELYEIRLDYPNIIQTMKNCRFPEGIIKSLSMALDDFGDSPLIVRSSSLLEDQEGAAFSGKYKSLFLANQGTKKERLEALMNAIVEVYASMYSPDSIQYRAERGMLDFPEEMGIMIQEVVGTKIGHYYFPLFSGVAFSNNEFRWSPRIKREDGLIRLVMGLGTRAVDRVSDDFPVLVSPGQPKLKVNIAPDEVRYYSQKKIDLINLKKNVFETVEIERLLREFGEEIPKVYQIVSVYKHDYISKPLAFDIDFQKDELVVTFDGLISDTPFIKKVDLILKKLQEELGTPVDIEFASDGENFYLLQCRPQSFGAAHSPAPIPKDVDPKDIIFSANKYISNGIISDISCIVYVVPEAYNQIHEFDDFINIGRVVGQLNSLLPKRRFILIGPGRWGSRGDVKLGVQVRYSDINNTAALIEVAHRKAGYLPELSFGTHFFQDLVEADIRYLPLYPDDANIVFNEKFLTGSDNMLPQLLPQWAYLKDVVKVIDVLKASHGKVLKIVMNAELEEALGYLESPSERRADSYEKTVKPVRIEKDTEFNYDDRYWRWRYHMAERIAANLDPKRFGVKGMYLFGSTNNGTAGPGSDIDLLVHFDGSERQREELLQWLQGWSLCLAEMNYQRTGYLSDGLLDVHIITDEDIAKKTAFAVKIDAITDPAQPLKLKNNAER
;
A
#
# COMPACT_ATOMS: atom_id res chain seq x y z
N MET A 1 -6.03 -50.95 15.99
CA MET A 1 -6.89 -51.78 16.85
C MET A 1 -6.39 -51.82 18.29
N ILE A 2 -5.15 -52.27 18.56
CA ILE A 2 -4.60 -52.40 19.93
C ILE A 2 -4.67 -51.09 20.76
N HIS A 3 -4.26 -49.95 20.19
CA HIS A 3 -4.36 -48.65 20.87
C HIS A 3 -5.79 -48.28 21.30
N HIS A 4 -6.80 -48.69 20.54
CA HIS A 4 -8.20 -48.44 20.88
C HIS A 4 -8.64 -49.31 22.05
N LEU A 5 -8.19 -50.57 22.11
CA LEU A 5 -8.46 -51.46 23.24
C LEU A 5 -7.80 -50.92 24.52
N CYS A 6 -6.55 -50.44 24.44
CA CYS A 6 -5.87 -49.79 25.56
C CYS A 6 -6.62 -48.53 26.03
N LYS A 7 -7.01 -47.64 25.11
CA LYS A 7 -7.79 -46.43 25.44
C LYS A 7 -9.15 -46.75 26.07
N SER A 8 -9.70 -47.93 25.78
CA SER A 8 -10.96 -48.41 26.36
C SER A 8 -10.77 -49.09 27.73
N GLY A 9 -9.56 -49.07 28.29
CA GLY A 9 -9.23 -49.62 29.61
C GLY A 9 -9.01 -51.14 29.64
N ILE A 10 -8.81 -51.79 28.50
CA ILE A 10 -8.61 -53.25 28.43
C ILE A 10 -7.15 -53.57 28.76
N LYS A 11 -6.92 -54.01 30.01
CA LYS A 11 -5.58 -54.34 30.55
C LYS A 11 -4.83 -55.38 29.71
N GLU A 12 -5.53 -56.38 29.17
CA GLU A 12 -4.94 -57.42 28.31
C GLU A 12 -4.28 -56.83 27.05
N ALA A 13 -4.81 -55.72 26.52
CA ALA A 13 -4.24 -55.03 25.36
C ALA A 13 -3.00 -54.19 25.74
N GLU A 14 -2.99 -53.58 26.92
CA GLU A 14 -1.83 -52.84 27.45
C GLU A 14 -0.64 -53.77 27.68
N GLU A 15 -0.87 -54.95 28.25
CA GLU A 15 0.17 -55.96 28.47
C GLU A 15 0.81 -56.45 27.17
N ILE A 16 0.04 -56.54 26.08
CA ILE A 16 0.58 -56.90 24.76
C ILE A 16 1.36 -55.74 24.16
N LEU A 17 0.87 -54.50 24.29
CA LEU A 17 1.59 -53.31 23.81
C LEU A 17 2.91 -53.14 24.55
N TRP A 18 2.97 -53.42 25.85
CA TRP A 18 4.22 -53.38 26.63
C TRP A 18 5.19 -54.52 26.32
N LYS A 19 4.71 -55.67 25.84
CA LYS A 19 5.58 -56.72 25.30
C LYS A 19 6.29 -56.32 24.00
N PHE A 20 5.80 -55.27 23.32
CA PHE A 20 6.47 -54.69 22.15
C PHE A 20 7.69 -53.84 22.53
N SER A 21 7.73 -53.29 23.74
CA SER A 21 8.76 -52.37 24.21
C SER A 21 9.14 -52.70 25.66
N SER A 22 9.95 -53.76 25.81
CA SER A 22 10.24 -54.44 27.09
C SER A 22 10.84 -53.57 28.21
N GLU A 23 11.17 -52.30 27.97
CA GLU A 23 11.65 -51.33 28.98
C GLU A 23 10.80 -50.04 29.10
N SER A 24 9.66 -49.93 28.41
CA SER A 24 8.89 -48.67 28.36
C SER A 24 8.35 -48.15 29.70
N ARG A 25 8.30 -48.95 30.77
CA ARG A 25 7.91 -48.44 32.10
C ARG A 25 8.90 -47.41 32.66
N LEU A 26 10.19 -47.50 32.33
CA LEU A 26 11.22 -46.55 32.78
C LEU A 26 11.21 -45.23 31.99
N LEU A 27 10.68 -45.27 30.76
CA LEU A 27 10.65 -44.10 29.85
C LEU A 27 9.48 -43.15 30.11
N PHE A 28 8.44 -43.60 30.83
CA PHE A 28 7.32 -42.72 31.20
C PHE A 28 7.67 -41.73 32.31
N ASP A 29 8.70 -42.01 33.13
CA ASP A 29 9.04 -41.21 34.32
C ASP A 29 10.28 -40.32 34.15
N SER A 30 11.12 -40.51 33.12
CA SER A 30 12.25 -39.60 32.82
C SER A 30 12.76 -39.71 31.39
N GLU A 31 12.90 -38.57 30.70
CA GLU A 31 13.68 -38.50 29.45
C GLU A 31 15.17 -38.66 29.78
N LEU A 32 15.79 -39.71 29.27
CA LEU A 32 17.21 -40.01 29.50
C LEU A 32 18.06 -39.35 28.42
N ASN A 33 19.09 -38.57 28.81
CA ASN A 33 20.01 -37.90 27.88
C ASN A 33 21.14 -38.82 27.37
N TYR A 34 20.83 -40.07 27.03
CA TYR A 34 21.76 -41.00 26.37
C TYR A 34 21.01 -41.98 25.43
N PRO A 35 21.66 -42.50 24.38
CA PRO A 35 21.03 -43.46 23.48
C PRO A 35 20.71 -44.78 24.19
N LEU A 36 19.48 -45.27 24.04
CA LEU A 36 19.08 -46.58 24.55
C LEU A 36 19.58 -47.71 23.64
N GLU A 37 19.72 -48.91 24.20
CA GLU A 37 20.08 -50.10 23.44
C GLU A 37 18.97 -50.50 22.44
N LYS A 38 19.39 -51.04 21.30
CA LYS A 38 18.47 -51.51 20.26
C LYS A 38 17.82 -52.84 20.68
N LEU A 39 16.57 -52.78 21.13
CA LEU A 39 15.78 -53.96 21.47
C LEU A 39 15.33 -54.72 20.21
N PRO A 40 15.23 -56.07 20.25
CA PRO A 40 14.70 -56.86 19.16
C PRO A 40 13.20 -56.57 18.95
N GLN A 41 12.78 -56.44 17.69
CA GLN A 41 11.39 -56.19 17.32
C GLN A 41 10.55 -57.44 17.64
N GLY A 42 9.51 -57.31 18.46
CA GLY A 42 8.63 -58.43 18.80
C GLY A 42 7.92 -59.04 17.58
N ASP A 43 7.43 -60.28 17.70
CA ASP A 43 6.70 -60.96 16.62
C ASP A 43 5.36 -60.26 16.32
N LEU A 44 5.34 -59.50 15.21
CA LEU A 44 4.20 -58.72 14.75
C LEU A 44 2.97 -59.59 14.40
N LEU A 45 3.18 -60.82 13.92
CA LEU A 45 2.09 -61.73 13.57
C LEU A 45 1.35 -62.17 14.83
N HIS A 46 2.11 -62.62 15.84
CA HIS A 46 1.57 -63.03 17.14
C HIS A 46 0.82 -61.89 17.84
N ILE A 47 1.33 -60.65 17.73
CA ILE A 47 0.69 -59.46 18.31
C ILE A 47 -0.62 -59.14 17.58
N SER A 48 -0.64 -59.24 16.25
CA SER A 48 -1.84 -59.02 15.45
C SER A 48 -2.94 -60.02 15.82
N GLU A 49 -2.61 -61.31 15.84
CA GLU A 49 -3.54 -62.39 16.21
C GLU A 49 -4.17 -62.15 17.58
N LYS A 50 -3.34 -61.91 18.60
CA LYS A 50 -3.83 -61.63 19.96
C LYS A 50 -4.65 -60.34 20.04
N THR A 51 -4.30 -59.32 19.26
CA THR A 51 -5.07 -58.06 19.20
C THR A 51 -6.49 -58.32 18.71
N PHE A 52 -6.66 -59.16 17.67
CA PHE A 52 -7.99 -59.52 17.16
C PHE A 52 -8.72 -60.50 18.08
N GLU A 53 -8.00 -61.38 18.78
CA GLU A 53 -8.59 -62.24 19.82
C GLU A 53 -9.21 -61.39 20.94
N ILE A 54 -8.47 -60.41 21.47
CA ILE A 54 -8.97 -59.48 22.50
C ILE A 54 -10.09 -58.61 21.94
N ALA A 55 -9.95 -58.10 20.70
CA ALA A 55 -11.00 -57.30 20.07
C ALA A 55 -12.32 -58.09 19.94
N SER A 56 -12.27 -59.37 19.58
CA SER A 56 -13.49 -60.19 19.44
C SER A 56 -14.18 -60.51 20.78
N LYS A 57 -13.43 -60.51 21.89
CA LYS A 57 -13.97 -60.68 23.24
C LYS A 57 -14.65 -59.42 23.79
N HIS A 58 -14.11 -58.24 23.47
CA HIS A 58 -14.51 -56.97 24.11
C HIS A 58 -15.24 -55.98 23.20
N LEU A 59 -15.20 -56.17 21.87
CA LEU A 59 -15.87 -55.29 20.90
C LEU A 59 -16.94 -56.05 20.12
N ASN A 60 -18.03 -55.36 19.79
CA ASN A 60 -19.06 -55.94 18.92
C ASN A 60 -18.58 -56.01 17.45
N PRO A 61 -19.13 -56.94 16.62
CA PRO A 61 -18.71 -57.10 15.22
C PRO A 61 -18.85 -55.85 14.35
N LYS A 62 -19.83 -54.98 14.64
CA LYS A 62 -20.03 -53.71 13.91
C LYS A 62 -18.87 -52.74 14.18
N GLU A 63 -18.42 -52.67 15.43
CA GLU A 63 -17.33 -51.80 15.86
C GLU A 63 -15.99 -52.25 15.30
N ILE A 64 -15.72 -53.57 15.32
CA ILE A 64 -14.54 -54.14 14.64
C ILE A 64 -14.54 -53.77 13.16
N THR A 65 -15.69 -53.91 12.49
CA THR A 65 -15.87 -53.55 11.07
C THR A 65 -15.61 -52.06 10.80
N ILE A 66 -16.13 -51.16 11.65
CA ILE A 66 -15.90 -49.71 11.53
C ILE A 66 -14.40 -49.40 11.68
N ARG A 67 -13.72 -50.04 12.63
CA ARG A 67 -12.28 -49.85 12.87
C ARG A 67 -11.42 -50.38 11.72
N LEU A 68 -11.77 -51.53 11.14
CA LEU A 68 -11.11 -52.08 9.95
C LEU A 68 -11.28 -51.14 8.74
N LYS A 69 -12.49 -50.64 8.51
CA LYS A 69 -12.74 -49.64 7.45
C LYS A 69 -11.90 -48.38 7.65
N ARG A 70 -11.79 -47.89 8.89
CA ARG A 70 -10.92 -46.74 9.23
C ARG A 70 -9.44 -47.04 8.95
N TRP A 71 -8.95 -48.22 9.33
CA TRP A 71 -7.57 -48.60 9.07
C TRP A 71 -7.26 -48.71 7.57
N ILE A 72 -8.16 -49.31 6.78
CA ILE A 72 -8.03 -49.35 5.31
C ILE A 72 -7.99 -47.93 4.72
N GLN A 73 -8.78 -47.00 5.27
CA GLN A 73 -8.74 -45.60 4.85
C GLN A 73 -7.41 -44.93 5.22
N GLU A 74 -6.90 -45.16 6.43
CA GLU A 74 -5.60 -44.65 6.88
C GLU A 74 -4.44 -45.21 6.04
N GLU A 75 -4.49 -46.50 5.65
CA GLU A 75 -3.51 -47.12 4.76
C GLU A 75 -3.48 -46.45 3.37
N LYS A 76 -4.66 -46.10 2.83
CA LYS A 76 -4.76 -45.33 1.58
C LYS A 76 -4.15 -43.93 1.73
N THR A 77 -4.40 -43.25 2.85
CA THR A 77 -3.78 -41.95 3.16
C THR A 77 -2.26 -42.07 3.30
N ASN A 78 -1.74 -43.17 3.87
CA ASN A 78 -0.31 -43.41 4.00
C ASN A 78 0.41 -43.49 2.64
N SER A 79 -0.25 -43.99 1.59
CA SER A 79 0.33 -43.95 0.24
C SER A 79 0.56 -42.51 -0.24
N LEU A 80 -0.37 -41.60 0.07
CA LEU A 80 -0.26 -40.19 -0.28
C LEU A 80 0.80 -39.48 0.57
N ILE A 81 0.88 -39.81 1.86
CA ILE A 81 1.95 -39.33 2.76
C ILE A 81 3.32 -39.71 2.21
N LYS A 82 3.54 -40.98 1.85
CA LYS A 82 4.82 -41.43 1.29
C LYS A 82 5.21 -40.69 0.00
N SER A 83 4.23 -40.28 -0.80
CA SER A 83 4.49 -39.48 -1.99
C SER A 83 4.88 -38.04 -1.65
N ILE A 84 4.20 -37.41 -0.69
CA ILE A 84 4.39 -35.98 -0.36
C ILE A 84 5.56 -35.72 0.59
N ASP A 85 5.87 -36.65 1.50
CA ASP A 85 6.92 -36.49 2.53
C ASP A 85 8.35 -36.59 1.96
N ARG A 86 8.48 -36.89 0.66
CA ARG A 86 9.78 -36.90 -0.02
C ARG A 86 10.29 -35.47 -0.18
N VAL A 87 11.55 -35.25 0.20
CA VAL A 87 12.22 -33.93 0.13
C VAL A 87 12.27 -33.38 -1.31
N ASP A 88 12.36 -34.26 -2.30
CA ASP A 88 12.56 -33.96 -3.72
C ASP A 88 11.27 -34.08 -4.56
N VAL A 89 10.10 -34.20 -3.94
CA VAL A 89 8.84 -34.42 -4.66
C VAL A 89 8.47 -33.21 -5.53
N SER A 90 8.26 -33.42 -6.83
CA SER A 90 7.82 -32.36 -7.72
C SER A 90 6.32 -32.05 -7.57
N VAL A 91 5.89 -30.86 -8.00
CA VAL A 91 4.46 -30.50 -8.07
C VAL A 91 3.68 -31.54 -8.90
N GLY A 92 4.23 -32.01 -10.03
CA GLY A 92 3.58 -33.01 -10.87
C GLY A 92 3.31 -34.33 -10.16
N GLU A 93 4.27 -34.85 -9.40
CA GLU A 93 4.09 -36.08 -8.62
C GLU A 93 2.99 -35.93 -7.55
N ILE A 94 2.88 -34.74 -6.95
CA ILE A 94 1.85 -34.43 -5.94
C ILE A 94 0.47 -34.30 -6.60
N VAL A 95 0.37 -33.63 -7.75
CA VAL A 95 -0.87 -33.51 -8.55
C VAL A 95 -1.41 -34.91 -8.88
N ASP A 96 -0.55 -35.80 -9.34
CA ASP A 96 -0.89 -37.20 -9.62
C ASP A 96 -1.38 -37.93 -8.36
N ALA A 97 -0.69 -37.72 -7.22
CA ALA A 97 -1.04 -38.36 -5.96
C ALA A 97 -2.39 -37.89 -5.40
N ILE A 98 -2.68 -36.58 -5.48
CA ILE A 98 -3.97 -35.99 -5.09
C ILE A 98 -5.10 -36.49 -6.02
N THR A 99 -4.84 -36.56 -7.33
CA THR A 99 -5.82 -37.04 -8.31
C THR A 99 -6.18 -38.50 -8.04
N ARG A 100 -5.18 -39.36 -7.76
CA ARG A 100 -5.42 -40.75 -7.32
C ARG A 100 -6.21 -40.81 -6.01
N TYR A 101 -5.87 -39.98 -5.03
CA TYR A 101 -6.57 -39.94 -3.74
C TYR A 101 -8.05 -39.57 -3.88
N ARG A 102 -8.39 -38.58 -4.72
CA ARG A 102 -9.79 -38.18 -4.96
C ARG A 102 -10.62 -39.32 -5.55
N ASN A 103 -10.08 -40.02 -6.54
CA ASN A 103 -10.76 -41.15 -7.18
C ASN A 103 -11.03 -42.30 -6.20
N ILE A 104 -10.16 -42.49 -5.21
CA ILE A 104 -10.28 -43.55 -4.20
C ILE A 104 -11.21 -43.13 -3.04
N SER A 105 -11.21 -41.84 -2.68
CA SER A 105 -11.93 -41.28 -1.52
C SER A 105 -13.36 -40.82 -1.81
N ALA A 106 -13.87 -41.02 -3.03
CA ALA A 106 -15.25 -40.66 -3.42
C ALA A 106 -16.37 -41.39 -2.63
N TYR A 107 -16.03 -42.27 -1.68
CA TYR A 107 -16.96 -43.06 -0.88
C TYR A 107 -16.78 -42.85 0.64
N GLY A 108 -17.28 -41.72 1.16
CA GLY A 108 -17.55 -41.52 2.59
C GLY A 108 -17.02 -40.21 3.18
N LYS A 109 -17.78 -39.60 4.11
CA LYS A 109 -17.31 -38.48 4.94
C LYS A 109 -16.11 -38.94 5.76
N SER A 110 -14.98 -38.24 5.65
CA SER A 110 -13.80 -38.60 6.42
C SER A 110 -13.96 -38.14 7.87
N TYR A 111 -13.61 -39.04 8.80
CA TYR A 111 -13.49 -38.71 10.21
C TYR A 111 -12.07 -38.21 10.46
N TYR A 112 -11.91 -37.16 11.26
CA TYR A 112 -10.60 -36.62 11.66
C TYR A 112 -9.58 -37.74 11.94
N SER A 113 -8.54 -37.77 11.09
CA SER A 113 -7.41 -38.68 11.17
C SER A 113 -6.12 -37.88 11.36
N PRO A 114 -5.19 -38.29 12.25
CA PRO A 114 -3.86 -37.67 12.33
C PRO A 114 -3.12 -37.64 10.99
N ALA A 115 -3.33 -38.67 10.14
CA ALA A 115 -2.75 -38.74 8.80
C ALA A 115 -3.32 -37.66 7.88
N GLU A 116 -4.63 -37.43 7.93
CA GLU A 116 -5.25 -36.34 7.16
C GLU A 116 -4.86 -34.96 7.68
N HIS A 117 -4.75 -34.81 9.00
CA HIS A 117 -4.27 -33.57 9.60
C HIS A 117 -2.86 -33.21 9.12
N TRP A 118 -1.95 -34.19 9.17
CA TRP A 118 -0.60 -34.02 8.65
C TRP A 118 -0.62 -33.67 7.17
N LEU A 119 -1.42 -34.38 6.37
CA LEU A 119 -1.52 -34.20 4.94
C LEU A 119 -2.05 -32.82 4.55
N THR A 120 -3.12 -32.34 5.20
CA THR A 120 -3.63 -30.99 5.00
C THR A 120 -2.55 -29.95 5.28
N VAL A 121 -1.82 -30.09 6.40
CA VAL A 121 -0.72 -29.16 6.74
C VAL A 121 0.41 -29.23 5.72
N ALA A 122 0.78 -30.42 5.26
CA ALA A 122 1.80 -30.61 4.23
C ALA A 122 1.40 -29.94 2.90
N LEU A 123 0.13 -30.07 2.49
CA LEU A 123 -0.39 -29.44 1.28
C LEU A 123 -0.51 -27.92 1.40
N ILE A 124 -0.92 -27.40 2.55
CA ILE A 124 -0.92 -25.95 2.83
C ILE A 124 0.50 -25.41 2.67
N ARG A 125 1.51 -26.05 3.29
CA ARG A 125 2.91 -25.65 3.15
C ARG A 125 3.39 -25.69 1.71
N ARG A 126 2.98 -26.74 0.98
CA ARG A 126 3.44 -27.01 -0.37
C ARG A 126 2.90 -26.04 -1.42
N PHE A 127 1.61 -25.72 -1.38
CA PHE A 127 0.96 -24.91 -2.41
C PHE A 127 0.70 -23.46 -1.98
N LEU A 128 0.51 -23.21 -0.68
CA LEU A 128 0.04 -21.92 -0.16
C LEU A 128 1.16 -21.16 0.56
N SER A 129 1.42 -21.50 1.83
CA SER A 129 2.36 -20.76 2.68
C SER A 129 3.00 -21.64 3.75
N GLU A 130 4.26 -21.38 4.06
CA GLU A 130 5.03 -22.07 5.11
C GLU A 130 4.92 -21.39 6.48
N LYS A 131 4.28 -20.23 6.56
CA LYS A 131 4.17 -19.46 7.79
C LYS A 131 3.29 -20.16 8.81
N LEU A 132 3.78 -20.28 10.05
CA LEU A 132 3.07 -20.96 11.12
C LEU A 132 1.71 -20.33 11.43
N GLU A 133 1.64 -19.00 11.48
CA GLU A 133 0.41 -18.24 11.70
C GLU A 133 -0.62 -18.54 10.61
N PHE A 134 -0.23 -18.42 9.34
CA PHE A 134 -1.10 -18.76 8.21
C PHE A 134 -1.58 -20.21 8.27
N ILE A 135 -0.70 -21.18 8.51
CA ILE A 135 -1.08 -22.60 8.62
C ILE A 135 -2.07 -22.83 9.76
N SER A 136 -1.86 -22.16 10.91
CA SER A 136 -2.73 -22.30 12.07
C SER A 136 -4.15 -21.81 11.80
N ILE A 137 -4.27 -20.71 11.04
CA ILE A 137 -5.53 -20.09 10.61
C ILE A 137 -6.17 -20.91 9.48
N ALA A 138 -5.40 -21.41 8.52
CA ALA A 138 -5.94 -22.07 7.33
C ALA A 138 -6.41 -23.51 7.59
N ARG A 139 -5.68 -24.26 8.43
CA ARG A 139 -5.92 -25.69 8.68
C ARG A 139 -7.36 -26.04 9.13
N PRO A 140 -8.06 -25.24 9.97
CA PRO A 140 -9.45 -25.52 10.35
C PRO A 140 -10.46 -25.40 9.20
N HIS A 141 -10.12 -24.73 8.10
CA HIS A 141 -11.05 -24.43 6.99
C HIS A 141 -10.75 -25.20 5.71
N ILE A 142 -9.57 -25.81 5.59
CA ILE A 142 -9.13 -26.48 4.36
C ILE A 142 -9.10 -27.99 4.56
N GLU A 143 -9.66 -28.73 3.60
CA GLU A 143 -9.54 -30.17 3.49
C GLU A 143 -8.66 -30.57 2.28
N VAL A 144 -8.16 -31.81 2.28
CA VAL A 144 -7.32 -32.35 1.20
C VAL A 144 -8.01 -32.24 -0.17
N ASN A 145 -9.34 -32.44 -0.21
CA ASN A 145 -10.10 -32.39 -1.45
C ASN A 145 -10.20 -30.98 -2.04
N ASP A 146 -10.07 -29.92 -1.23
CA ASP A 146 -10.14 -28.54 -1.72
C ASP A 146 -8.92 -28.18 -2.60
N PHE A 147 -7.79 -28.88 -2.44
CA PHE A 147 -6.62 -28.70 -3.30
C PHE A 147 -6.82 -29.23 -4.72
N TYR A 148 -7.86 -30.03 -4.97
CA TYR A 148 -8.12 -30.55 -6.31
C TYR A 148 -8.33 -29.42 -7.32
N ASP A 149 -9.07 -28.38 -6.93
CA ASP A 149 -9.36 -27.24 -7.79
C ASP A 149 -8.09 -26.44 -8.13
N ILE A 150 -7.09 -26.42 -7.23
CA ILE A 150 -5.78 -25.82 -7.51
C ILE A 150 -5.03 -26.68 -8.51
N VAL A 151 -4.85 -27.97 -8.23
CA VAL A 151 -3.99 -28.85 -9.05
C VAL A 151 -4.49 -29.04 -10.48
N THR A 152 -5.79 -28.94 -10.73
CA THR A 152 -6.32 -29.03 -12.10
C THR A 152 -6.13 -27.78 -12.95
N HIS A 153 -5.91 -26.63 -12.31
CA HIS A 153 -5.73 -25.34 -12.98
C HIS A 153 -4.33 -24.75 -12.74
N LEU A 154 -3.37 -25.58 -12.31
CA LEU A 154 -2.00 -25.18 -12.07
C LEU A 154 -1.13 -25.43 -13.30
N ILE A 155 -0.41 -24.41 -13.73
CA ILE A 155 0.60 -24.43 -14.79
C ILE A 155 1.96 -24.34 -14.10
N PHE A 156 2.83 -25.30 -14.39
CA PHE A 156 4.12 -25.43 -13.72
C PHE A 156 5.16 -26.08 -14.63
N PRO A 157 6.45 -25.75 -14.48
CA PRO A 157 7.53 -26.39 -15.23
C PRO A 157 7.79 -27.81 -14.73
N GLU A 158 8.50 -28.61 -15.53
CA GLU A 158 8.93 -29.95 -15.12
C GLU A 158 9.86 -29.85 -13.90
N GLY A 159 9.62 -30.65 -12.86
CA GLY A 159 10.38 -30.56 -11.61
C GLY A 159 10.05 -29.36 -10.72
N SER A 160 8.94 -28.65 -10.98
CA SER A 160 8.53 -27.49 -10.16
C SER A 160 8.41 -27.81 -8.66
N HIS A 161 8.84 -26.85 -7.85
CA HIS A 161 8.62 -26.76 -6.42
C HIS A 161 7.91 -25.46 -5.97
N GLY A 162 7.42 -24.66 -6.91
CA GLY A 162 6.77 -23.39 -6.65
C GLY A 162 5.37 -23.52 -6.02
N LYS A 163 4.90 -22.38 -5.48
CA LYS A 163 3.57 -22.18 -4.87
C LYS A 163 2.68 -21.37 -5.81
N ILE A 164 1.44 -21.08 -5.40
CA ILE A 164 0.52 -20.22 -6.18
C ILE A 164 0.66 -18.71 -5.91
N GLY A 165 1.47 -18.33 -4.92
CA GLY A 165 1.68 -16.92 -4.55
C GLY A 165 0.66 -16.35 -3.57
N GLY A 166 0.91 -15.14 -3.07
CA GLY A 166 0.16 -14.58 -1.93
C GLY A 166 -1.28 -14.17 -2.23
N LYS A 167 -1.53 -13.42 -3.32
CA LYS A 167 -2.91 -13.08 -3.74
C LYS A 167 -3.80 -14.31 -3.93
N SER A 168 -3.27 -15.32 -4.61
CA SER A 168 -3.99 -16.58 -4.84
C SER A 168 -4.22 -17.34 -3.54
N THR A 169 -3.23 -17.34 -2.63
CA THR A 169 -3.33 -17.96 -1.31
C THR A 169 -4.39 -17.31 -0.44
N GLY A 170 -4.41 -15.96 -0.36
CA GLY A 170 -5.40 -15.20 0.38
C GLY A 170 -6.83 -15.39 -0.16
N LEU A 171 -6.99 -15.37 -1.49
CA LEU A 171 -8.28 -15.63 -2.14
C LEU A 171 -8.78 -17.05 -1.86
N PHE A 172 -7.90 -18.06 -2.00
CA PHE A 172 -8.26 -19.46 -1.77
C PHE A 172 -8.71 -19.68 -0.32
N LEU A 173 -7.97 -19.16 0.66
CA LEU A 173 -8.33 -19.29 2.07
C LEU A 173 -9.67 -18.61 2.36
N ALA A 174 -9.87 -17.38 1.89
CA ALA A 174 -11.13 -16.66 2.08
C ALA A 174 -12.32 -17.39 1.46
N GLN A 175 -12.15 -18.00 0.28
CA GLN A 175 -13.16 -18.84 -0.34
C GLN A 175 -13.53 -20.03 0.54
N GLN A 176 -12.56 -20.76 1.12
CA GLN A 176 -12.86 -21.91 1.98
C GLN A 176 -13.52 -21.50 3.29
N ILE A 177 -13.10 -20.39 3.90
CA ILE A 177 -13.75 -19.82 5.09
C ILE A 177 -15.23 -19.52 4.81
N LEU A 178 -15.52 -18.81 3.73
CA LEU A 178 -16.88 -18.43 3.37
C LEU A 178 -17.73 -19.61 2.92
N LYS A 179 -17.15 -20.59 2.19
CA LYS A 179 -17.82 -21.84 1.79
C LYS A 179 -18.25 -22.66 3.01
N LYS A 180 -17.40 -22.74 4.03
CA LYS A 180 -17.72 -23.42 5.29
C LYS A 180 -18.80 -22.66 6.07
N ALA A 181 -18.67 -21.34 6.17
CA ALA A 181 -19.69 -20.50 6.82
C ALA A 181 -21.06 -20.58 6.12
N GLU A 182 -21.08 -20.67 4.79
CA GLU A 182 -22.30 -20.86 3.99
C GLU A 182 -22.93 -22.24 4.24
N ALA A 183 -22.15 -23.28 4.47
CA ALA A 183 -22.67 -24.59 4.84
C ALA A 183 -23.36 -24.58 6.21
N ASP A 184 -22.85 -23.76 7.15
CA ASP A 184 -23.44 -23.58 8.48
C ASP A 184 -24.64 -22.61 8.45
N SER A 185 -24.65 -21.64 7.54
CA SER A 185 -25.68 -20.59 7.41
C SER A 185 -26.02 -20.29 5.94
N PRO A 186 -26.84 -21.15 5.28
CA PRO A 186 -27.13 -21.03 3.85
C PRO A 186 -27.79 -19.70 3.46
N GLY A 187 -27.32 -19.11 2.36
CA GLY A 187 -27.78 -17.86 1.76
C GLY A 187 -27.09 -16.60 2.26
N LEU A 188 -26.41 -16.64 3.41
CA LEU A 188 -25.80 -15.45 4.02
C LEU A 188 -24.41 -15.13 3.45
N TYR A 189 -23.62 -16.16 3.14
CA TYR A 189 -22.22 -16.08 2.74
C TYR A 189 -21.99 -16.58 1.30
N SER A 190 -23.05 -16.79 0.53
CA SER A 190 -22.98 -17.22 -0.87
C SER A 190 -22.14 -16.26 -1.71
N VAL A 191 -20.91 -16.65 -2.02
CA VAL A 191 -19.98 -15.92 -2.89
C VAL A 191 -19.53 -16.82 -4.04
N LYS A 192 -19.28 -16.21 -5.19
CA LYS A 192 -18.59 -16.87 -6.31
C LYS A 192 -17.14 -16.40 -6.36
N VAL A 193 -16.28 -17.23 -6.93
CA VAL A 193 -14.92 -16.83 -7.33
C VAL A 193 -14.84 -17.04 -8.84
N PRO A 194 -14.27 -16.09 -9.62
CA PRO A 194 -14.12 -16.27 -11.05
C PRO A 194 -13.28 -17.50 -11.38
N LYS A 195 -13.49 -18.07 -12.57
CA LYS A 195 -12.62 -19.13 -13.07
C LYS A 195 -11.18 -18.64 -13.06
N THR A 196 -10.28 -19.44 -12.47
CA THR A 196 -8.91 -19.03 -12.19
C THR A 196 -7.93 -20.15 -12.54
N TRP A 197 -6.89 -19.80 -13.29
CA TRP A 197 -5.70 -20.62 -13.53
C TRP A 197 -4.49 -19.98 -12.86
N TYR A 198 -3.56 -20.80 -12.39
CA TYR A 198 -2.40 -20.38 -11.63
C TYR A 198 -1.12 -20.78 -12.37
N ILE A 199 -0.11 -19.91 -12.37
CA ILE A 199 1.26 -20.26 -12.75
C ILE A 199 2.10 -20.31 -11.48
N ALA A 200 2.83 -21.41 -11.31
CA ALA A 200 3.69 -21.63 -10.15
C ALA A 200 4.78 -20.55 -10.00
N THR A 201 5.14 -20.23 -8.77
CA THR A 201 6.07 -19.12 -8.45
C THR A 201 7.48 -19.29 -9.00
N ASP A 202 7.90 -20.52 -9.29
CA ASP A 202 9.23 -20.86 -9.80
C ASP A 202 9.31 -20.88 -11.34
N GLU A 203 8.19 -20.78 -12.05
CA GLU A 203 8.18 -20.69 -13.52
C GLU A 203 8.99 -19.48 -14.02
N ILE A 204 9.03 -18.37 -13.29
CA ILE A 204 9.89 -17.24 -13.67
C ILE A 204 11.37 -17.63 -13.70
N LYS A 205 11.83 -18.50 -12.78
CA LYS A 205 13.23 -18.94 -12.77
C LYS A 205 13.53 -19.81 -13.98
N GLU A 206 12.62 -20.72 -14.31
CA GLU A 206 12.72 -21.57 -15.50
C GLU A 206 12.69 -20.72 -16.77
N PHE A 207 11.80 -19.73 -16.86
CA PHE A 207 11.74 -18.79 -17.98
C PHE A 207 13.05 -18.03 -18.18
N LEU A 208 13.67 -17.54 -17.10
CA LEU A 208 14.96 -16.85 -17.18
C LEU A 208 16.06 -17.81 -17.64
N HIS A 209 16.11 -19.01 -17.07
CA HIS A 209 17.12 -20.02 -17.41
C HIS A 209 17.02 -20.47 -18.87
N TYR A 210 15.80 -20.80 -19.32
CA TYR A 210 15.52 -21.23 -20.69
C TYR A 210 15.93 -20.17 -21.74
N ASN A 211 15.97 -18.89 -21.36
CA ASN A 211 16.30 -17.78 -22.23
C ASN A 211 17.70 -17.15 -21.97
N ASN A 212 18.52 -17.73 -21.09
CA ASN A 212 19.82 -17.19 -20.68
C ASN A 212 19.75 -15.74 -20.13
N LEU A 213 18.74 -15.45 -19.29
CA LEU A 213 18.48 -14.13 -18.70
C LEU A 213 18.78 -14.07 -17.19
N GLU A 214 19.60 -14.98 -16.66
CA GLU A 214 19.92 -15.05 -15.23
C GLU A 214 20.61 -13.78 -14.71
N GLU A 215 21.23 -13.00 -15.60
CA GLU A 215 21.82 -11.69 -15.27
C GLU A 215 20.78 -10.72 -14.70
N LEU A 216 19.49 -10.85 -15.05
CA LEU A 216 18.42 -10.00 -14.49
C LEU A 216 18.31 -10.11 -12.96
N ASN A 217 18.83 -11.18 -12.35
CA ASN A 217 18.87 -11.31 -10.90
C ASN A 217 19.74 -10.23 -10.22
N ILE A 218 20.72 -9.66 -10.92
CA ILE A 218 21.57 -8.58 -10.38
C ILE A 218 20.88 -7.22 -10.45
N GLN A 219 19.82 -7.08 -11.26
CA GLN A 219 19.12 -5.82 -11.52
C GLN A 219 18.68 -5.13 -10.24
N LYS A 220 18.20 -5.90 -9.26
CA LYS A 220 17.71 -5.39 -7.98
C LYS A 220 18.80 -4.76 -7.10
N TYR A 221 20.09 -5.00 -7.39
CA TYR A 221 21.22 -4.44 -6.65
C TYR A 221 21.89 -3.26 -7.37
N LYS A 222 21.42 -2.89 -8.57
CA LYS A 222 21.91 -1.71 -9.29
C LYS A 222 21.38 -0.43 -8.66
N GLU A 223 22.00 0.69 -9.02
CA GLU A 223 21.50 2.01 -8.66
C GLU A 223 20.13 2.27 -9.31
N LEU A 224 19.22 2.94 -8.59
CA LEU A 224 17.83 3.17 -9.05
C LEU A 224 17.74 3.89 -10.41
N TYR A 225 18.73 4.74 -10.72
CA TYR A 225 18.83 5.39 -12.03
C TYR A 225 19.08 4.39 -13.16
N GLU A 226 20.05 3.49 -12.99
CA GLU A 226 20.35 2.43 -13.95
C GLU A 226 19.14 1.51 -14.12
N ILE A 227 18.47 1.16 -13.01
CA ILE A 227 17.24 0.36 -13.05
C ILE A 227 16.17 1.02 -13.93
N ARG A 228 15.99 2.34 -13.80
CA ARG A 228 15.00 3.10 -14.57
C ARG A 228 15.35 3.18 -16.06
N LEU A 229 16.63 3.27 -16.41
CA LEU A 229 17.11 3.24 -17.80
C LEU A 229 16.97 1.86 -18.43
N ASP A 230 17.30 0.81 -17.69
CA ASP A 230 17.28 -0.58 -18.17
C ASP A 230 15.85 -1.10 -18.33
N TYR A 231 14.91 -0.66 -17.49
CA TYR A 231 13.57 -1.25 -17.38
C TYR A 231 12.79 -1.33 -18.71
N PRO A 232 12.71 -0.26 -19.55
CA PRO A 232 12.05 -0.36 -20.85
C PRO A 232 12.67 -1.43 -21.76
N ASN A 233 14.00 -1.57 -21.73
CA ASN A 233 14.72 -2.59 -22.51
C ASN A 233 14.48 -3.99 -21.93
N ILE A 234 14.46 -4.16 -20.61
CA ILE A 234 14.13 -5.44 -19.95
C ILE A 234 12.75 -5.94 -20.40
N ILE A 235 11.74 -5.06 -20.43
CA ILE A 235 10.40 -5.44 -20.93
C ILE A 235 10.49 -5.98 -22.36
N GLN A 236 11.19 -5.27 -23.26
CA GLN A 236 11.30 -5.70 -24.66
C GLN A 236 12.12 -6.97 -24.82
N THR A 237 13.23 -7.09 -24.10
CA THR A 237 14.06 -8.31 -24.09
C THR A 237 13.23 -9.51 -23.66
N MET A 238 12.53 -9.42 -22.52
CA MET A 238 11.69 -10.51 -22.04
C MET A 238 10.52 -10.80 -22.99
N LYS A 239 9.91 -9.80 -23.64
CA LYS A 239 8.83 -10.03 -24.63
C LYS A 239 9.29 -10.77 -25.89
N ASN A 240 10.57 -10.69 -26.23
CA ASN A 240 11.15 -11.43 -27.36
C ASN A 240 11.65 -12.83 -26.97
N CYS A 241 11.55 -13.21 -25.69
CA CYS A 241 11.88 -14.55 -25.20
C CYS A 241 10.76 -15.55 -25.46
N ARG A 242 11.08 -16.83 -25.29
CA ARG A 242 10.14 -17.94 -25.52
C ARG A 242 9.86 -18.68 -24.22
N PHE A 243 8.62 -19.10 -24.05
CA PHE A 243 8.27 -20.07 -23.02
C PHE A 243 8.64 -21.50 -23.45
N PRO A 244 8.94 -22.40 -22.51
CA PRO A 244 9.03 -23.83 -22.79
C PRO A 244 7.75 -24.39 -23.41
N GLU A 245 7.86 -25.38 -24.30
CA GLU A 245 6.70 -25.93 -25.04
C GLU A 245 5.60 -26.48 -24.12
N GLY A 246 5.97 -27.08 -22.98
CA GLY A 246 5.02 -27.60 -21.98
C GLY A 246 4.15 -26.49 -21.37
N ILE A 247 4.73 -25.32 -21.14
CA ILE A 247 4.03 -24.14 -20.61
C ILE A 247 3.10 -23.56 -21.66
N ILE A 248 3.55 -23.44 -22.92
CA ILE A 248 2.71 -22.99 -24.04
C ILE A 248 1.49 -23.91 -24.21
N LYS A 249 1.68 -25.23 -24.13
CA LYS A 249 0.58 -26.19 -24.22
C LYS A 249 -0.42 -26.02 -23.07
N SER A 250 0.07 -25.81 -21.85
CA SER A 250 -0.77 -25.60 -20.67
C SER A 250 -1.55 -24.29 -20.74
N LEU A 251 -0.92 -23.20 -21.20
CA LEU A 251 -1.59 -21.92 -21.46
C LEU A 251 -2.65 -22.03 -22.56
N SER A 252 -2.38 -22.81 -23.60
CA SER A 252 -3.34 -23.11 -24.67
C SER A 252 -4.56 -23.88 -24.14
N MET A 253 -4.36 -24.82 -23.21
CA MET A 253 -5.45 -25.53 -22.52
C MET A 253 -6.26 -24.60 -21.61
N ALA A 254 -5.58 -23.70 -20.88
CA ALA A 254 -6.26 -22.68 -20.07
C ALA A 254 -7.15 -21.80 -20.94
N LEU A 255 -6.67 -21.36 -22.11
CA LEU A 255 -7.47 -20.57 -23.06
C LEU A 255 -8.67 -21.32 -23.64
N ASP A 256 -8.58 -22.64 -23.82
CA ASP A 256 -9.74 -23.44 -24.23
C ASP A 256 -10.80 -23.49 -23.13
N ASP A 257 -10.37 -23.61 -21.87
CA ASP A 257 -11.26 -23.61 -20.72
C ASP A 257 -11.91 -22.23 -20.48
N PHE A 258 -11.18 -21.13 -20.68
CA PHE A 258 -11.73 -19.77 -20.59
C PHE A 258 -12.67 -19.40 -21.75
N GLY A 259 -12.53 -20.05 -22.92
CA GLY A 259 -13.28 -19.68 -24.11
C GLY A 259 -12.97 -18.25 -24.58
N ASP A 260 -14.01 -17.47 -24.85
CA ASP A 260 -13.91 -16.09 -25.39
C ASP A 260 -14.11 -15.01 -24.31
N SER A 261 -14.22 -15.39 -23.04
CA SER A 261 -14.37 -14.45 -21.94
C SER A 261 -13.10 -13.60 -21.77
N PRO A 262 -13.22 -12.28 -21.52
CA PRO A 262 -12.07 -11.45 -21.19
C PRO A 262 -11.33 -11.94 -19.94
N LEU A 263 -10.02 -11.70 -19.91
CA LEU A 263 -9.11 -12.21 -18.88
C LEU A 263 -8.38 -11.08 -18.16
N ILE A 264 -7.96 -11.33 -16.94
CA ILE A 264 -7.01 -10.50 -16.21
C ILE A 264 -5.83 -11.37 -15.75
N VAL A 265 -4.62 -10.92 -16.06
CA VAL A 265 -3.37 -11.55 -15.61
C VAL A 265 -2.84 -10.76 -14.43
N ARG A 266 -2.86 -11.35 -13.24
CA ARG A 266 -2.49 -10.70 -11.97
C ARG A 266 -1.21 -11.31 -11.42
N SER A 267 -0.31 -10.45 -10.94
CA SER A 267 0.86 -10.84 -10.14
C SER A 267 0.41 -11.43 -8.80
N SER A 268 1.06 -12.50 -8.35
CA SER A 268 0.83 -13.16 -7.05
C SER A 268 2.18 -13.48 -6.42
N SER A 269 2.85 -12.49 -5.82
CA SER A 269 4.19 -12.68 -5.24
C SER A 269 4.14 -13.38 -3.89
N LEU A 270 5.15 -14.18 -3.56
CA LEU A 270 5.30 -14.75 -2.21
C LEU A 270 5.50 -13.69 -1.12
N LEU A 271 5.99 -12.50 -1.50
CA LEU A 271 6.16 -11.40 -0.57
C LEU A 271 4.84 -10.73 -0.20
N GLU A 272 3.76 -10.93 -0.96
CA GLU A 272 2.44 -10.35 -0.67
C GLU A 272 1.83 -10.90 0.63
N ASP A 273 2.31 -12.06 1.10
CA ASP A 273 1.91 -12.66 2.37
C ASP A 273 2.72 -12.13 3.57
N GLN A 274 3.70 -11.23 3.37
CA GLN A 274 4.51 -10.63 4.44
C GLN A 274 3.69 -9.63 5.27
N GLU A 275 3.67 -9.84 6.59
CA GLU A 275 3.03 -8.90 7.52
C GLU A 275 3.65 -7.50 7.36
N GLY A 276 2.80 -6.48 7.25
CA GLY A 276 3.23 -5.09 7.07
C GLY A 276 3.69 -4.72 5.65
N ALA A 277 3.63 -5.65 4.68
CA ALA A 277 3.97 -5.40 3.29
C ALA A 277 2.71 -5.21 2.41
N ALA A 278 2.29 -3.96 2.23
CA ALA A 278 1.25 -3.60 1.26
C ALA A 278 1.82 -3.52 -0.18
N PHE A 279 1.89 -4.65 -0.89
CA PHE A 279 2.28 -4.67 -2.32
C PHE A 279 1.19 -4.14 -3.28
N SER A 280 0.16 -3.47 -2.75
CA SER A 280 -0.95 -2.90 -3.53
C SER A 280 -0.42 -1.93 -4.59
N GLY A 281 -0.70 -2.21 -5.86
CA GLY A 281 -0.31 -1.35 -6.98
C GLY A 281 1.20 -1.32 -7.32
N LYS A 282 2.02 -2.20 -6.74
CA LYS A 282 3.48 -2.25 -7.02
C LYS A 282 3.84 -3.15 -8.19
N TYR A 283 3.05 -4.18 -8.43
CA TYR A 283 3.18 -5.07 -9.58
C TYR A 283 2.01 -4.88 -10.54
N LYS A 284 2.22 -5.20 -11.82
CA LYS A 284 1.19 -5.04 -12.85
C LYS A 284 0.09 -6.10 -12.70
N SER A 285 -1.11 -5.69 -13.08
CA SER A 285 -2.23 -6.56 -13.44
C SER A 285 -2.78 -6.09 -14.78
N LEU A 286 -2.91 -6.98 -15.76
CA LEU A 286 -3.19 -6.61 -17.14
C LEU A 286 -4.49 -7.26 -17.63
N PHE A 287 -5.40 -6.44 -18.15
CA PHE A 287 -6.65 -6.90 -18.76
C PHE A 287 -6.42 -7.26 -20.23
N LEU A 288 -7.04 -8.36 -20.65
CA LEU A 288 -7.07 -8.85 -22.02
C LEU A 288 -8.53 -9.03 -22.44
N ALA A 289 -8.92 -8.42 -23.55
CA ALA A 289 -10.25 -8.61 -24.11
C ALA A 289 -10.48 -10.04 -24.65
N ASN A 290 -9.39 -10.80 -24.86
CA ASN A 290 -9.42 -12.22 -25.30
C ASN A 290 -10.24 -12.46 -26.58
N GLN A 291 -10.17 -11.52 -27.54
CA GLN A 291 -10.83 -11.63 -28.84
C GLN A 291 -9.83 -11.99 -29.96
N GLY A 292 -10.34 -12.55 -31.05
CA GLY A 292 -9.55 -12.95 -32.22
C GLY A 292 -9.32 -14.47 -32.30
N THR A 293 -8.37 -14.88 -33.13
CA THR A 293 -8.02 -16.30 -33.27
C THR A 293 -7.34 -16.83 -32.01
N LYS A 294 -7.41 -18.14 -31.77
CA LYS A 294 -6.73 -18.78 -30.62
C LYS A 294 -5.23 -18.45 -30.56
N LYS A 295 -4.57 -18.32 -31.73
CA LYS A 295 -3.15 -17.95 -31.82
C LYS A 295 -2.89 -16.53 -31.32
N GLU A 296 -3.67 -15.55 -31.79
CA GLU A 296 -3.54 -14.15 -31.37
C GLU A 296 -3.83 -13.99 -29.87
N ARG A 297 -4.85 -14.69 -29.37
CA ARG A 297 -5.19 -14.71 -27.94
C ARG A 297 -4.07 -15.33 -27.08
N LEU A 298 -3.48 -16.43 -27.53
CA LEU A 298 -2.36 -17.08 -26.86
C LEU A 298 -1.13 -16.17 -26.81
N GLU A 299 -0.81 -15.50 -27.92
CA GLU A 299 0.29 -14.54 -27.99
C GLU A 299 0.04 -13.35 -27.06
N ALA A 300 -1.18 -12.79 -27.03
CA ALA A 300 -1.55 -11.73 -26.11
C ALA A 300 -1.44 -12.14 -24.63
N LEU A 301 -1.88 -13.37 -24.30
CA LEU A 301 -1.76 -13.93 -22.95
C LEU A 301 -0.30 -14.10 -22.53
N MET A 302 0.53 -14.70 -23.39
CA MET A 302 1.97 -14.86 -23.13
C MET A 302 2.65 -13.49 -22.94
N ASN A 303 2.33 -12.50 -23.78
CA ASN A 303 2.88 -11.14 -23.66
C ASN A 303 2.47 -10.47 -22.34
N ALA A 304 1.23 -10.67 -21.89
CA ALA A 304 0.77 -10.14 -20.60
C ALA A 304 1.48 -10.80 -19.42
N ILE A 305 1.65 -12.14 -19.44
CA ILE A 305 2.39 -12.90 -18.43
C ILE A 305 3.82 -12.38 -18.31
N VAL A 306 4.51 -12.22 -19.45
CA VAL A 306 5.88 -11.69 -19.51
C VAL A 306 5.95 -10.27 -18.95
N GLU A 307 5.00 -9.40 -19.29
CA GLU A 307 5.01 -8.03 -18.77
C GLU A 307 4.72 -7.96 -17.27
N VAL A 308 3.89 -8.87 -16.74
CA VAL A 308 3.70 -9.04 -15.30
C VAL A 308 5.01 -9.49 -14.63
N TYR A 309 5.72 -10.47 -15.18
CA TYR A 309 7.05 -10.84 -14.68
C TYR A 309 8.06 -9.71 -14.78
N ALA A 310 8.08 -8.97 -15.89
CA ALA A 310 8.96 -7.83 -16.06
C ALA A 310 8.74 -6.77 -14.97
N SER A 311 7.51 -6.62 -14.45
CA SER A 311 7.20 -5.67 -13.36
C SER A 311 7.97 -5.94 -12.06
N MET A 312 8.52 -7.14 -11.84
CA MET A 312 9.45 -7.44 -10.73
C MET A 312 10.74 -6.60 -10.79
N TYR A 313 11.15 -6.23 -12.00
CA TYR A 313 12.35 -5.44 -12.28
C TYR A 313 12.07 -3.94 -12.46
N SER A 314 10.85 -3.50 -12.12
CA SER A 314 10.50 -2.09 -12.21
C SER A 314 11.18 -1.26 -11.11
N PRO A 315 11.49 0.02 -11.35
CA PRO A 315 12.06 0.89 -10.33
C PRO A 315 11.21 0.92 -9.05
N ASP A 316 9.89 1.02 -9.20
CA ASP A 316 8.96 1.17 -8.09
C ASP A 316 8.87 -0.09 -7.24
N SER A 317 8.91 -1.28 -7.85
CA SER A 317 8.85 -2.56 -7.13
C SER A 317 10.16 -2.90 -6.42
N ILE A 318 11.31 -2.61 -7.04
CA ILE A 318 12.63 -2.78 -6.41
C ILE A 318 12.79 -1.81 -5.24
N GLN A 319 12.49 -0.53 -5.45
CA GLN A 319 12.60 0.48 -4.41
C GLN A 319 11.70 0.16 -3.21
N TYR A 320 10.45 -0.24 -3.46
CA TYR A 320 9.53 -0.63 -2.39
C TYR A 320 10.10 -1.77 -1.52
N ARG A 321 10.75 -2.75 -2.13
CA ARG A 321 11.42 -3.83 -1.38
C ARG A 321 12.64 -3.35 -0.63
N ALA A 322 13.45 -2.49 -1.23
CA ALA A 322 14.62 -1.90 -0.58
C ALA A 322 14.24 -1.12 0.70
N GLU A 323 13.24 -0.24 0.62
CA GLU A 323 12.74 0.57 1.75
C GLU A 323 12.20 -0.28 2.92
N ARG A 324 11.89 -1.55 2.67
CA ARG A 324 11.32 -2.49 3.66
C ARG A 324 12.29 -3.60 4.05
N GLY A 325 13.56 -3.54 3.63
CA GLY A 325 14.55 -4.59 3.92
C GLY A 325 14.23 -5.94 3.28
N MET A 326 13.43 -5.96 2.22
CA MET A 326 13.00 -7.17 1.51
C MET A 326 13.82 -7.44 0.23
N LEU A 327 14.85 -6.65 -0.05
CA LEU A 327 15.60 -6.73 -1.31
C LEU A 327 16.39 -8.05 -1.46
N ASP A 328 16.98 -8.52 -0.37
CA ASP A 328 17.79 -9.74 -0.34
C ASP A 328 16.96 -11.02 -0.31
N PHE A 329 15.66 -10.91 0.01
CA PHE A 329 14.77 -12.06 -0.04
C PHE A 329 14.59 -12.53 -1.49
N PRO A 330 14.59 -13.85 -1.75
CA PRO A 330 14.28 -14.38 -3.06
C PRO A 330 12.82 -14.07 -3.37
N GLU A 331 12.62 -13.21 -4.36
CA GLU A 331 11.30 -12.84 -4.84
C GLU A 331 10.90 -13.83 -5.93
N GLU A 332 9.94 -14.70 -5.59
CA GLU A 332 9.26 -15.54 -6.57
C GLU A 332 7.85 -15.02 -6.81
N MET A 333 7.41 -15.08 -8.06
CA MET A 333 6.16 -14.50 -8.51
C MET A 333 5.32 -15.59 -9.16
N GLY A 334 4.22 -15.96 -8.50
CA GLY A 334 3.16 -16.70 -9.15
C GLY A 334 2.33 -15.75 -10.03
N ILE A 335 1.57 -16.31 -10.97
CA ILE A 335 0.62 -15.54 -11.77
C ILE A 335 -0.76 -16.14 -11.63
N MET A 336 -1.75 -15.28 -11.43
CA MET A 336 -3.15 -15.64 -11.37
C MET A 336 -3.85 -15.13 -12.64
N ILE A 337 -4.28 -16.03 -13.51
CA ILE A 337 -5.05 -15.72 -14.72
C ILE A 337 -6.52 -15.96 -14.39
N GLN A 338 -7.32 -14.90 -14.43
CA GLN A 338 -8.73 -14.96 -14.06
C GLN A 338 -9.64 -14.52 -15.20
N GLU A 339 -10.82 -15.12 -15.26
CA GLU A 339 -11.93 -14.56 -16.01
C GLU A 339 -12.35 -13.21 -15.41
N VAL A 340 -12.52 -12.21 -16.25
CA VAL A 340 -13.05 -10.91 -15.82
C VAL A 340 -14.55 -11.08 -15.60
N VAL A 341 -15.02 -10.72 -14.40
CA VAL A 341 -16.45 -10.70 -14.11
C VAL A 341 -17.11 -9.60 -14.93
N GLY A 342 -18.16 -9.94 -15.67
CA GLY A 342 -18.97 -8.93 -16.33
C GLY A 342 -20.00 -9.48 -17.30
N THR A 343 -20.70 -8.55 -17.92
CA THR A 343 -21.65 -8.82 -19.00
C THR A 343 -21.31 -7.96 -20.20
N LYS A 344 -21.61 -8.47 -21.40
CA LYS A 344 -21.45 -7.71 -22.64
C LYS A 344 -22.61 -6.71 -22.80
N ILE A 345 -22.28 -5.45 -22.99
CA ILE A 345 -23.20 -4.33 -23.23
C ILE A 345 -22.71 -3.61 -24.50
N GLY A 346 -23.48 -3.66 -25.59
CA GLY A 346 -22.99 -3.26 -26.91
C GLY A 346 -21.68 -3.97 -27.29
N HIS A 347 -20.61 -3.18 -27.50
CA HIS A 347 -19.25 -3.69 -27.75
C HIS A 347 -18.32 -3.63 -26.53
N TYR A 348 -18.85 -3.28 -25.36
CA TYR A 348 -18.11 -3.23 -24.11
C TYR A 348 -18.40 -4.45 -23.23
N TYR A 349 -17.46 -4.79 -22.36
CA TYR A 349 -17.59 -5.83 -21.36
C TYR A 349 -17.11 -5.30 -20.00
N PHE A 350 -17.98 -5.35 -19.00
CA PHE A 350 -17.69 -4.87 -17.65
C PHE A 350 -18.71 -5.45 -16.64
N PRO A 351 -18.36 -5.53 -15.35
CA PRO A 351 -19.32 -5.85 -14.29
C PRO A 351 -20.23 -4.66 -14.03
N LEU A 352 -21.48 -4.91 -13.62
CA LEU A 352 -22.44 -3.84 -13.32
C LEU A 352 -21.85 -2.87 -12.27
N PHE A 353 -21.16 -3.42 -11.27
CA PHE A 353 -20.37 -2.65 -10.32
C PHE A 353 -19.26 -3.49 -9.70
N SER A 354 -18.23 -2.80 -9.22
CA SER A 354 -17.11 -3.38 -8.49
C SER A 354 -16.77 -2.50 -7.29
N GLY A 355 -15.94 -3.02 -6.40
CA GLY A 355 -15.48 -2.23 -5.27
C GLY A 355 -14.39 -2.88 -4.45
N VAL A 356 -13.91 -2.08 -3.51
CA VAL A 356 -13.02 -2.53 -2.43
C VAL A 356 -13.76 -2.30 -1.12
N ALA A 357 -13.71 -3.27 -0.22
CA ALA A 357 -14.29 -3.15 1.10
C ALA A 357 -13.24 -3.44 2.18
N PHE A 358 -13.22 -2.60 3.20
CA PHE A 358 -12.33 -2.64 4.34
C PHE A 358 -13.15 -2.90 5.59
N SER A 359 -12.70 -3.85 6.40
CA SER A 359 -13.30 -4.13 7.72
C SER A 359 -13.13 -2.98 8.70
N ASN A 360 -11.99 -2.26 8.65
CA ASN A 360 -11.76 -1.05 9.42
C ASN A 360 -11.81 0.21 8.57
N ASN A 361 -12.62 1.18 9.00
CA ASN A 361 -12.73 2.50 8.41
C ASN A 361 -11.78 3.51 9.09
N GLU A 362 -10.65 3.79 8.44
CA GLU A 362 -9.73 4.88 8.84
C GLU A 362 -10.25 6.27 8.46
N PHE A 363 -11.29 6.34 7.63
CA PHE A 363 -11.89 7.55 7.09
C PHE A 363 -13.31 7.71 7.61
N ARG A 364 -13.45 7.89 8.93
CA ARG A 364 -14.74 8.18 9.55
C ARG A 364 -15.17 9.58 9.12
N TRP A 365 -16.35 9.72 8.53
CA TRP A 365 -16.92 11.03 8.14
C TRP A 365 -18.12 11.42 9.01
N SER A 366 -18.45 10.62 10.02
CA SER A 366 -19.52 10.92 10.96
C SER A 366 -19.16 10.37 12.32
N PRO A 367 -19.50 11.07 13.41
CA PRO A 367 -19.09 10.64 14.75
C PRO A 367 -19.82 9.36 15.19
N ARG A 368 -20.88 9.02 14.44
CA ARG A 368 -21.70 7.83 14.62
C ARG A 368 -21.09 6.59 13.92
N ILE A 369 -20.10 6.78 13.05
CA ILE A 369 -19.39 5.69 12.38
C ILE A 369 -18.22 5.26 13.26
N LYS A 370 -18.27 4.02 13.72
CA LYS A 370 -17.15 3.37 14.41
C LYS A 370 -16.13 2.89 13.38
N ARG A 371 -14.91 2.62 13.83
CA ARG A 371 -13.87 2.10 12.95
C ARG A 371 -14.28 0.72 12.40
N GLU A 372 -14.87 -0.11 13.24
CA GLU A 372 -15.32 -1.46 12.92
C GLU A 372 -16.62 -1.49 12.08
N ASP A 373 -17.22 -0.31 11.79
CA ASP A 373 -18.34 -0.22 10.85
C ASP A 373 -17.89 -0.31 9.39
N GLY A 374 -16.58 -0.37 9.13
CA GLY A 374 -15.97 -0.61 7.82
C GLY A 374 -16.18 0.50 6.78
N LEU A 375 -15.57 0.31 5.62
CA LEU A 375 -15.64 1.21 4.47
C LEU A 375 -15.77 0.42 3.18
N ILE A 376 -16.69 0.79 2.30
CA ILE A 376 -16.81 0.28 0.94
C ILE A 376 -16.59 1.44 -0.02
N ARG A 377 -15.71 1.25 -1.01
CA ARG A 377 -15.52 2.10 -2.19
C ARG A 377 -16.20 1.42 -3.37
N LEU A 378 -17.29 1.99 -3.88
CA LEU A 378 -18.08 1.46 -5.00
C LEU A 378 -17.86 2.25 -6.28
N VAL A 379 -17.71 1.53 -7.40
CA VAL A 379 -17.63 2.08 -8.76
C VAL A 379 -18.46 1.24 -9.72
N MET A 380 -19.00 1.89 -10.75
CA MET A 380 -19.60 1.24 -11.91
C MET A 380 -18.47 0.76 -12.82
N GLY A 381 -18.61 -0.44 -13.38
CA GLY A 381 -17.58 -1.06 -14.21
C GLY A 381 -16.45 -1.73 -13.42
N LEU A 382 -15.28 -1.82 -14.04
CA LEU A 382 -14.11 -2.51 -13.47
C LEU A 382 -13.63 -1.82 -12.17
N GLY A 383 -13.14 -2.63 -11.22
CA GLY A 383 -12.75 -2.17 -9.88
C GLY A 383 -11.46 -1.33 -9.81
N THR A 384 -10.78 -1.08 -10.92
CA THR A 384 -9.53 -0.30 -10.98
C THR A 384 -9.68 1.07 -10.32
N ARG A 385 -10.78 1.79 -10.58
CA ARG A 385 -11.08 3.10 -9.97
C ARG A 385 -11.47 3.05 -8.49
N ALA A 386 -11.84 1.88 -7.98
CA ALA A 386 -12.07 1.69 -6.55
C ALA A 386 -10.75 1.42 -5.79
N VAL A 387 -9.84 0.69 -6.43
CA VAL A 387 -8.52 0.32 -5.91
C VAL A 387 -7.53 1.48 -6.00
N ASP A 388 -7.40 2.08 -7.19
CA ASP A 388 -6.49 3.18 -7.47
C ASP A 388 -7.14 4.52 -7.09
N ARG A 389 -6.37 5.37 -6.42
CA ARG A 389 -6.80 6.75 -6.14
C ARG A 389 -6.54 7.58 -7.40
N VAL A 390 -7.59 7.89 -8.15
CA VAL A 390 -7.51 8.71 -9.36
C VAL A 390 -7.86 10.16 -9.00
N SER A 391 -7.01 11.12 -9.34
CA SER A 391 -7.19 12.52 -8.93
C SER A 391 -8.36 13.25 -9.60
N ASP A 392 -8.99 12.66 -10.61
CA ASP A 392 -10.02 13.29 -11.45
C ASP A 392 -11.39 12.60 -11.38
N ASP A 393 -11.61 11.67 -10.45
CA ASP A 393 -12.85 10.90 -10.34
C ASP A 393 -13.10 10.41 -8.90
N PHE A 394 -14.35 10.10 -8.55
CA PHE A 394 -14.74 9.77 -7.17
C PHE A 394 -15.52 8.45 -7.06
N PRO A 395 -15.06 7.49 -6.25
CA PRO A 395 -15.88 6.33 -5.89
C PRO A 395 -16.96 6.72 -4.88
N VAL A 396 -18.08 6.00 -4.89
CA VAL A 396 -19.12 6.17 -3.88
C VAL A 396 -18.68 5.47 -2.59
N LEU A 397 -18.57 6.23 -1.50
CA LEU A 397 -18.18 5.73 -0.19
C LEU A 397 -19.40 5.34 0.64
N VAL A 398 -19.37 4.15 1.22
CA VAL A 398 -20.44 3.62 2.09
C VAL A 398 -19.82 2.97 3.32
N SER A 399 -20.36 3.23 4.51
CA SER A 399 -19.99 2.47 5.71
C SER A 399 -20.96 1.30 5.89
N PRO A 400 -20.53 0.03 5.78
CA PRO A 400 -21.41 -1.13 5.87
C PRO A 400 -22.17 -1.23 7.20
N GLY A 401 -21.57 -0.84 8.32
CA GLY A 401 -22.22 -0.79 9.63
C GLY A 401 -23.24 0.35 9.77
N GLN A 402 -23.08 1.44 9.01
CA GLN A 402 -23.95 2.62 9.05
C GLN A 402 -24.29 3.16 7.63
N PRO A 403 -24.95 2.37 6.76
CA PRO A 403 -25.09 2.70 5.33
C PRO A 403 -25.94 3.93 5.04
N LYS A 404 -26.76 4.36 6.00
CA LYS A 404 -27.61 5.56 5.87
C LYS A 404 -26.84 6.87 6.06
N LEU A 405 -25.62 6.83 6.60
CA LEU A 405 -24.79 8.01 6.81
C LEU A 405 -23.95 8.27 5.56
N LYS A 406 -24.50 9.07 4.64
CA LYS A 406 -23.79 9.47 3.42
C LYS A 406 -22.71 10.51 3.70
N VAL A 407 -21.67 10.52 2.88
CA VAL A 407 -20.64 11.57 2.90
C VAL A 407 -21.20 12.88 2.33
N ASN A 408 -21.85 12.80 1.17
CA ASN A 408 -22.43 13.94 0.48
C ASN A 408 -23.96 13.88 0.60
N ILE A 409 -24.56 14.97 1.07
CA ILE A 409 -26.03 15.07 1.29
C ILE A 409 -26.65 16.08 0.32
N ALA A 410 -25.96 17.19 0.03
CA ALA A 410 -26.50 18.19 -0.87
C ALA A 410 -26.53 17.67 -2.32
N PRO A 411 -27.62 17.86 -3.07
CA PRO A 411 -27.76 17.38 -4.45
C PRO A 411 -26.61 17.78 -5.39
N ASP A 412 -26.17 19.04 -5.35
CA ASP A 412 -25.01 19.51 -6.12
C ASP A 412 -23.70 18.81 -5.75
N GLU A 413 -23.50 18.52 -4.47
CA GLU A 413 -22.31 17.82 -3.98
C GLU A 413 -22.32 16.37 -4.47
N VAL A 414 -23.45 15.67 -4.30
CA VAL A 414 -23.59 14.28 -4.79
C VAL A 414 -23.35 14.22 -6.30
N ARG A 415 -23.84 15.21 -7.06
CA ARG A 415 -23.58 15.31 -8.50
C ARG A 415 -22.12 15.57 -8.84
N TYR A 416 -21.42 16.42 -8.09
CA TYR A 416 -20.01 16.75 -8.36
C TYR A 416 -19.07 15.58 -7.97
N TYR A 417 -19.30 15.01 -6.79
CA TYR A 417 -18.50 13.93 -6.19
C TYR A 417 -19.02 12.53 -6.56
N SER A 418 -19.68 12.42 -7.71
CA SER A 418 -20.06 11.14 -8.32
C SER A 418 -19.03 10.70 -9.33
N GLN A 419 -18.91 9.39 -9.53
CA GLN A 419 -18.13 8.83 -10.63
C GLN A 419 -18.56 9.40 -11.99
N LYS A 420 -17.59 9.90 -12.77
CA LYS A 420 -17.79 10.43 -14.12
C LYS A 420 -17.27 9.49 -15.20
N LYS A 421 -16.22 8.73 -14.90
CA LYS A 421 -15.57 7.83 -15.86
C LYS A 421 -15.70 6.37 -15.44
N ILE A 422 -15.82 5.49 -16.41
CA ILE A 422 -15.90 4.05 -16.22
C ILE A 422 -14.77 3.35 -16.95
N ASP A 423 -14.12 2.42 -16.24
CA ASP A 423 -13.13 1.52 -16.80
C ASP A 423 -13.82 0.24 -17.26
N LEU A 424 -13.56 -0.16 -18.50
CA LEU A 424 -14.22 -1.28 -19.15
C LEU A 424 -13.31 -1.93 -20.21
N ILE A 425 -13.75 -3.06 -20.76
CA ILE A 425 -13.05 -3.75 -21.84
C ILE A 425 -13.79 -3.50 -23.15
N ASN A 426 -13.12 -2.88 -24.12
CA ASN A 426 -13.65 -2.72 -25.47
C ASN A 426 -13.34 -3.98 -26.30
N LEU A 427 -14.35 -4.81 -26.53
CA LEU A 427 -14.20 -6.07 -27.27
C LEU A 427 -13.91 -5.84 -28.76
N LYS A 428 -14.35 -4.72 -29.33
CA LYS A 428 -14.12 -4.40 -30.75
C LYS A 428 -12.70 -3.91 -31.00
N LYS A 429 -12.17 -3.07 -30.11
CA LYS A 429 -10.79 -2.57 -30.17
C LYS A 429 -9.79 -3.54 -29.55
N ASN A 430 -10.27 -4.55 -28.80
CA ASN A 430 -9.49 -5.54 -28.07
C ASN A 430 -8.57 -4.90 -27.00
N VAL A 431 -9.04 -3.87 -26.29
CA VAL A 431 -8.26 -3.10 -25.30
C VAL A 431 -9.07 -2.76 -24.05
N PHE A 432 -8.38 -2.54 -22.94
CA PHE A 432 -8.91 -1.80 -21.80
C PHE A 432 -9.09 -0.33 -22.19
N GLU A 433 -10.24 0.26 -21.83
CA GLU A 433 -10.57 1.63 -22.19
C GLU A 433 -11.32 2.31 -21.02
N THR A 434 -11.00 3.59 -20.78
CA THR A 434 -11.76 4.45 -19.89
C THR A 434 -12.65 5.36 -20.73
N VAL A 435 -13.94 5.41 -20.41
CA VAL A 435 -14.92 6.26 -21.13
C VAL A 435 -15.75 7.08 -20.15
N GLU A 436 -16.37 8.16 -20.63
CA GLU A 436 -17.35 8.93 -19.86
C GLU A 436 -18.64 8.13 -19.67
N ILE A 437 -19.12 8.05 -18.43
CA ILE A 437 -20.34 7.30 -18.07
C ILE A 437 -21.56 7.89 -18.75
N GLU A 438 -21.65 9.22 -18.83
CA GLU A 438 -22.75 9.90 -19.52
C GLU A 438 -22.91 9.42 -20.96
N ARG A 439 -21.78 9.29 -21.68
CA ARG A 439 -21.78 8.80 -23.05
C ARG A 439 -22.22 7.33 -23.12
N LEU A 440 -21.69 6.49 -22.23
CA LEU A 440 -22.06 5.08 -22.17
C LEU A 440 -23.56 4.88 -21.91
N LEU A 441 -24.12 5.62 -20.95
CA LEU A 441 -25.54 5.56 -20.59
C LEU A 441 -26.44 6.06 -21.72
N ARG A 442 -26.03 7.11 -22.45
CA ARG A 442 -26.76 7.58 -23.63
C ARG A 442 -26.75 6.57 -24.78
N GLU A 443 -25.62 5.86 -25.00
CA GLU A 443 -25.48 4.92 -26.10
C GLU A 443 -26.12 3.54 -25.79
N PHE A 444 -25.95 3.03 -24.57
CA PHE A 444 -26.29 1.65 -24.21
C PHE A 444 -27.06 1.50 -22.88
N GLY A 445 -27.58 2.58 -22.30
CA GLY A 445 -28.24 2.56 -20.99
C GLY A 445 -29.40 1.57 -20.87
N GLU A 446 -30.17 1.37 -21.94
CA GLU A 446 -31.28 0.41 -22.00
C GLU A 446 -30.82 -1.05 -21.93
N GLU A 447 -29.59 -1.35 -22.37
CA GLU A 447 -29.01 -2.70 -22.33
C GLU A 447 -28.45 -3.04 -20.95
N ILE A 448 -28.20 -2.04 -20.08
CA ILE A 448 -27.56 -2.24 -18.78
C ILE A 448 -28.58 -2.79 -17.77
N PRO A 449 -28.40 -4.03 -17.28
CA PRO A 449 -29.35 -4.64 -16.36
C PRO A 449 -29.35 -3.89 -15.02
N LYS A 450 -30.55 -3.66 -14.46
CA LYS A 450 -30.74 -3.05 -13.14
C LYS A 450 -30.03 -1.70 -12.97
N VAL A 451 -29.82 -0.95 -14.04
CA VAL A 451 -29.14 0.36 -14.01
C VAL A 451 -29.79 1.35 -13.02
N TYR A 452 -31.10 1.26 -12.80
CA TYR A 452 -31.84 2.03 -11.80
C TYR A 452 -31.36 1.82 -10.34
N GLN A 453 -30.61 0.75 -10.06
CA GLN A 453 -29.98 0.52 -8.76
C GLN A 453 -28.66 1.27 -8.60
N ILE A 454 -28.05 1.67 -9.72
CA ILE A 454 -26.71 2.26 -9.82
C ILE A 454 -26.79 3.79 -9.93
N VAL A 455 -27.74 4.28 -10.74
CA VAL A 455 -27.89 5.72 -11.04
C VAL A 455 -29.09 6.33 -10.32
N SER A 456 -28.97 7.62 -10.04
CA SER A 456 -30.08 8.49 -9.65
C SER A 456 -30.25 9.60 -10.70
N VAL A 457 -31.44 10.20 -10.75
CA VAL A 457 -31.76 11.33 -11.65
C VAL A 457 -31.58 12.64 -10.91
N TYR A 458 -30.78 13.54 -11.46
CA TYR A 458 -30.61 14.92 -11.00
C TYR A 458 -31.57 15.85 -11.76
N LYS A 459 -32.46 16.53 -11.05
CA LYS A 459 -33.44 17.45 -11.66
C LYS A 459 -33.86 18.56 -10.70
N HIS A 460 -33.76 19.83 -11.14
CA HIS A 460 -34.12 21.01 -10.35
C HIS A 460 -33.53 21.01 -8.93
N ASP A 461 -32.23 20.76 -8.81
CA ASP A 461 -31.49 20.66 -7.54
C ASP A 461 -32.03 19.61 -6.56
N TYR A 462 -32.62 18.54 -7.11
CA TYR A 462 -33.07 17.37 -6.37
C TYR A 462 -32.49 16.09 -6.99
N ILE A 463 -32.08 15.16 -6.13
CA ILE A 463 -31.69 13.81 -6.54
C ILE A 463 -32.81 12.85 -6.17
N SER A 464 -33.29 12.12 -7.16
CA SER A 464 -34.32 11.11 -6.97
C SER A 464 -33.87 9.78 -7.52
N LYS A 465 -34.21 8.71 -6.80
CA LYS A 465 -34.03 7.35 -7.27
C LYS A 465 -35.11 7.06 -8.33
N PRO A 466 -34.74 6.75 -9.58
CA PRO A 466 -35.70 6.45 -10.62
C PRO A 466 -36.30 5.06 -10.43
N LEU A 467 -37.50 4.84 -10.96
CA LEU A 467 -38.00 3.50 -11.26
C LEU A 467 -37.43 3.04 -12.61
N ALA A 468 -37.34 1.72 -12.80
CA ALA A 468 -36.69 1.13 -13.97
C ALA A 468 -37.22 1.65 -15.33
N PHE A 469 -38.52 1.95 -15.42
CA PHE A 469 -39.18 2.41 -16.66
C PHE A 469 -39.27 3.94 -16.81
N ASP A 470 -38.83 4.70 -15.79
CA ASP A 470 -38.97 6.16 -15.77
C ASP A 470 -37.71 6.89 -16.23
N ILE A 471 -36.62 6.16 -16.53
CA ILE A 471 -35.34 6.74 -16.93
C ILE A 471 -35.37 7.10 -18.42
N ASP A 472 -35.22 8.38 -18.76
CA ASP A 472 -34.95 8.84 -20.12
C ASP A 472 -33.44 9.09 -20.28
N PHE A 473 -32.71 8.09 -20.80
CA PHE A 473 -31.24 8.16 -20.96
C PHE A 473 -30.76 9.30 -21.87
N GLN A 474 -31.63 9.91 -22.68
CA GLN A 474 -31.26 11.01 -23.57
C GLN A 474 -31.47 12.38 -22.93
N LYS A 475 -32.45 12.52 -22.02
CA LYS A 475 -32.83 13.81 -21.43
C LYS A 475 -32.49 13.95 -19.97
N ASP A 476 -32.49 12.86 -19.22
CA ASP A 476 -32.22 12.89 -17.80
C ASP A 476 -30.73 13.02 -17.53
N GLU A 477 -30.40 13.82 -16.52
CA GLU A 477 -29.04 13.87 -16.01
C GLU A 477 -28.84 12.76 -14.97
N LEU A 478 -28.13 11.71 -15.39
CA LEU A 478 -27.90 10.52 -14.58
C LEU A 478 -26.60 10.64 -13.78
N VAL A 479 -26.70 10.36 -12.48
CA VAL A 479 -25.59 10.46 -11.52
C VAL A 479 -25.39 9.10 -10.84
N VAL A 480 -24.16 8.58 -10.87
CA VAL A 480 -23.82 7.31 -10.19
C VAL A 480 -23.83 7.54 -8.67
N THR A 481 -24.74 6.86 -7.98
CA THR A 481 -24.99 7.04 -6.54
C THR A 481 -25.16 5.74 -5.78
N PHE A 482 -25.53 4.64 -6.46
CA PHE A 482 -25.88 3.36 -5.87
C PHE A 482 -27.04 3.41 -4.86
N ASP A 483 -27.86 4.46 -4.87
CA ASP A 483 -28.93 4.66 -3.88
C ASP A 483 -29.93 3.50 -3.84
N GLY A 484 -30.29 2.96 -5.01
CA GLY A 484 -31.14 1.79 -5.12
C GLY A 484 -30.46 0.52 -4.62
N LEU A 485 -29.18 0.31 -4.95
CA LEU A 485 -28.39 -0.82 -4.45
C LEU A 485 -28.26 -0.79 -2.91
N ILE A 486 -27.97 0.38 -2.33
CA ILE A 486 -27.74 0.56 -0.89
C ILE A 486 -29.04 0.41 -0.11
N SER A 487 -30.16 0.95 -0.61
CA SER A 487 -31.42 1.05 0.14
C SER A 487 -32.37 -0.12 -0.09
N ASP A 488 -32.42 -0.65 -1.31
CA ASP A 488 -33.46 -1.59 -1.73
C ASP A 488 -32.98 -3.05 -1.78
N THR A 489 -31.68 -3.28 -1.56
CA THR A 489 -31.08 -4.62 -1.64
C THR A 489 -30.33 -4.97 -0.35
N PRO A 490 -30.16 -6.27 -0.03
CA PRO A 490 -29.37 -6.69 1.12
C PRO A 490 -27.85 -6.59 0.88
N PHE A 491 -27.41 -6.01 -0.24
CA PHE A 491 -26.00 -6.02 -0.68
C PHE A 491 -25.04 -5.51 0.38
N ILE A 492 -25.27 -4.31 0.92
CA ILE A 492 -24.37 -3.72 1.92
C ILE A 492 -24.30 -4.59 3.19
N LYS A 493 -25.44 -5.14 3.60
CA LYS A 493 -25.53 -6.03 4.76
C LYS A 493 -24.76 -7.35 4.52
N LYS A 494 -24.77 -7.86 3.29
CA LYS A 494 -24.01 -9.03 2.89
C LYS A 494 -22.50 -8.77 2.94
N VAL A 495 -22.05 -7.61 2.43
CA VAL A 495 -20.63 -7.22 2.50
C VAL A 495 -20.18 -7.07 3.96
N ASP A 496 -20.98 -6.44 4.82
CA ASP A 496 -20.71 -6.32 6.26
C ASP A 496 -20.50 -7.70 6.92
N LEU A 497 -21.39 -8.67 6.63
CA LEU A 497 -21.29 -10.03 7.14
C LEU A 497 -20.03 -10.75 6.66
N ILE A 498 -19.70 -10.62 5.37
CA ILE A 498 -18.48 -11.21 4.79
C ILE A 498 -17.23 -10.63 5.47
N LEU A 499 -17.13 -9.30 5.59
CA LEU A 499 -15.99 -8.64 6.23
C LEU A 499 -15.81 -9.10 7.68
N LYS A 500 -16.90 -9.11 8.46
CA LYS A 500 -16.86 -9.57 9.86
C LYS A 500 -16.44 -11.01 9.98
N LYS A 501 -16.96 -11.88 9.11
CA LYS A 501 -16.62 -13.31 9.14
C LYS A 501 -15.16 -13.56 8.79
N LEU A 502 -14.66 -12.88 7.76
CA LEU A 502 -13.25 -12.98 7.37
C LEU A 502 -12.32 -12.41 8.45
N GLN A 503 -12.65 -11.25 9.03
CA GLN A 503 -11.88 -10.64 10.12
C GLN A 503 -11.85 -11.54 11.37
N GLU A 504 -12.98 -12.15 11.74
CA GLU A 504 -13.08 -13.08 12.87
C GLU A 504 -12.15 -14.28 12.70
N GLU A 505 -12.19 -14.94 11.54
CA GLU A 505 -11.44 -16.17 11.29
C GLU A 505 -9.95 -15.90 11.01
N LEU A 506 -9.62 -14.79 10.36
CA LEU A 506 -8.23 -14.38 10.06
C LEU A 506 -7.56 -13.69 11.25
N GLY A 507 -8.30 -13.31 12.30
CA GLY A 507 -7.78 -12.68 13.52
C GLY A 507 -7.22 -11.26 13.34
N THR A 508 -7.36 -10.68 12.14
CA THR A 508 -6.84 -9.35 11.77
C THR A 508 -7.86 -8.62 10.90
N PRO A 509 -7.87 -7.27 10.88
CA PRO A 509 -8.66 -6.53 9.93
C PRO A 509 -8.31 -6.94 8.50
N VAL A 510 -9.30 -7.04 7.63
CA VAL A 510 -9.19 -7.49 6.23
C VAL A 510 -9.67 -6.42 5.27
N ASP A 511 -9.12 -6.46 4.05
CA ASP A 511 -9.70 -5.84 2.88
C ASP A 511 -9.96 -6.85 1.76
N ILE A 512 -11.08 -6.67 1.07
CA ILE A 512 -11.52 -7.51 -0.03
C ILE A 512 -11.75 -6.69 -1.29
N GLU A 513 -11.41 -7.26 -2.44
CA GLU A 513 -11.84 -6.76 -3.74
C GLU A 513 -13.00 -7.63 -4.24
N PHE A 514 -14.03 -7.01 -4.80
CA PHE A 514 -15.19 -7.72 -5.31
C PHE A 514 -15.74 -7.09 -6.60
N ALA A 515 -16.50 -7.90 -7.33
CA ALA A 515 -17.30 -7.46 -8.47
C ALA A 515 -18.69 -8.10 -8.44
N SER A 516 -19.62 -7.50 -9.18
CA SER A 516 -20.98 -8.01 -9.35
C SER A 516 -21.42 -7.86 -10.80
N ASP A 517 -21.95 -8.95 -11.36
CA ASP A 517 -22.66 -8.96 -12.65
C ASP A 517 -24.11 -8.43 -12.51
N GLY A 518 -24.51 -8.01 -11.31
CA GLY A 518 -25.87 -7.58 -10.98
C GLY A 518 -26.74 -8.69 -10.39
N GLU A 519 -26.28 -9.95 -10.40
CA GLU A 519 -26.97 -11.10 -9.81
C GLU A 519 -26.13 -11.75 -8.71
N ASN A 520 -24.84 -11.94 -8.97
CA ASN A 520 -23.92 -12.68 -8.13
C ASN A 520 -22.83 -11.77 -7.58
N PHE A 521 -22.43 -12.05 -6.33
CA PHE A 521 -21.26 -11.43 -5.72
C PHE A 521 -20.03 -12.28 -6.00
N TYR A 522 -19.00 -11.70 -6.60
CA TYR A 522 -17.72 -12.35 -6.85
C TYR A 522 -16.64 -11.79 -5.94
N LEU A 523 -16.00 -12.66 -5.17
CA LEU A 523 -14.79 -12.33 -4.43
C LEU A 523 -13.60 -12.43 -5.39
N LEU A 524 -12.84 -11.34 -5.53
CA LEU A 524 -11.70 -11.24 -6.43
C LEU A 524 -10.36 -11.34 -5.69
N GLN A 525 -10.32 -10.81 -4.47
CA GLN A 525 -9.13 -10.82 -3.61
C GLN A 525 -9.54 -10.69 -2.15
N CYS A 526 -8.76 -11.27 -1.25
CA CYS A 526 -8.85 -11.06 0.19
C CYS A 526 -7.44 -11.04 0.77
N ARG A 527 -7.13 -10.05 1.60
CA ARG A 527 -5.85 -9.97 2.31
C ARG A 527 -6.04 -9.32 3.68
N PRO A 528 -5.08 -9.51 4.61
CA PRO A 528 -5.00 -8.68 5.80
C PRO A 528 -4.85 -7.20 5.41
N GLN A 529 -5.67 -6.35 6.01
CA GLN A 529 -5.65 -4.91 5.79
C GLN A 529 -4.31 -4.37 6.27
N SER A 530 -3.42 -4.12 5.32
CA SER A 530 -2.05 -3.68 5.59
C SER A 530 -2.01 -2.18 5.81
N PHE A 531 -1.44 -1.76 6.93
CA PHE A 531 -1.11 -0.37 7.18
C PHE A 531 0.24 -0.06 6.52
N GLY A 532 0.33 1.01 5.70
CA GLY A 532 1.64 1.56 5.35
C GLY A 532 2.41 1.93 6.64
N ALA A 533 3.73 2.01 6.61
CA ALA A 533 4.51 2.43 7.79
C ALA A 533 4.03 3.79 8.35
N ALA A 534 3.56 4.68 7.48
CA ALA A 534 2.94 5.95 7.84
C ALA A 534 1.49 5.84 8.34
N HIS A 535 0.79 4.71 8.13
CA HIS A 535 -0.59 4.44 8.56
C HIS A 535 -0.68 3.41 9.69
N SER A 536 0.45 2.97 10.23
CA SER A 536 0.47 2.02 11.34
C SER A 536 0.15 2.75 12.65
N PRO A 537 -0.44 2.08 13.65
CA PRO A 537 -0.62 2.66 14.97
C PRO A 537 0.70 3.15 15.52
N ALA A 538 0.80 4.46 15.74
CA ALA A 538 2.00 5.04 16.31
C ALA A 538 2.03 4.78 17.83
N PRO A 539 3.16 4.38 18.42
CA PRO A 539 3.30 4.44 19.87
C PRO A 539 3.16 5.90 20.30
N ILE A 540 2.27 6.18 21.26
CA ILE A 540 2.09 7.52 21.82
C ILE A 540 3.08 7.68 22.98
N PRO A 541 4.13 8.51 22.83
CA PRO A 541 5.12 8.69 23.88
C PRO A 541 4.47 9.35 25.10
N LYS A 542 4.75 8.81 26.28
CA LYS A 542 4.18 9.29 27.57
C LYS A 542 5.15 10.19 28.34
N ASP A 543 6.40 10.24 27.90
CA ASP A 543 7.55 10.90 28.54
C ASP A 543 8.00 12.18 27.82
N VAL A 544 7.14 12.76 26.99
CA VAL A 544 7.39 14.07 26.36
C VAL A 544 7.24 15.19 27.39
N ASP A 545 8.22 16.08 27.46
CA ASP A 545 8.15 17.26 28.32
C ASP A 545 6.92 18.10 27.94
N PRO A 546 6.02 18.45 28.88
CA PRO A 546 4.81 19.21 28.59
C PRO A 546 5.04 20.51 27.80
N LYS A 547 6.23 21.12 27.90
CA LYS A 547 6.58 22.32 27.13
C LYS A 547 6.78 22.07 25.63
N ASP A 548 7.14 20.84 25.27
CA ASP A 548 7.42 20.42 23.89
C ASP A 548 6.15 19.89 23.20
N ILE A 549 5.03 19.77 23.92
CA ILE A 549 3.74 19.38 23.35
C ILE A 549 3.08 20.62 22.72
N ILE A 550 2.76 20.53 21.43
CA ILE A 550 2.03 21.58 20.71
C ILE A 550 0.52 21.32 20.78
N PHE A 551 0.08 20.08 20.55
CA PHE A 551 -1.31 19.71 20.70
C PHE A 551 -1.49 18.23 21.02
N SER A 552 -2.63 17.87 21.61
CA SER A 552 -3.11 16.49 21.73
C SER A 552 -4.55 16.37 21.24
N ALA A 553 -4.97 15.19 20.80
CA ALA A 553 -6.35 14.92 20.41
C ALA A 553 -6.76 13.53 20.85
N ASN A 554 -8.06 13.34 21.14
CA ASN A 554 -8.58 12.06 21.61
C ASN A 554 -9.91 11.64 20.94
N LYS A 555 -10.24 12.24 19.79
CA LYS A 555 -11.52 12.00 19.11
C LYS A 555 -11.30 11.83 17.62
N TYR A 556 -11.94 10.81 17.06
CA TYR A 556 -11.93 10.50 15.63
C TYR A 556 -10.52 10.36 15.04
N ILE A 557 -9.59 9.84 15.85
CA ILE A 557 -8.19 9.63 15.47
C ILE A 557 -8.10 8.51 14.43
N SER A 558 -7.27 8.73 13.41
CA SER A 558 -6.85 7.71 12.44
C SER A 558 -5.39 7.31 12.71
N ASN A 559 -4.94 6.17 12.21
CA ASN A 559 -3.53 5.79 12.38
C ASN A 559 -2.59 6.60 11.47
N GLY A 560 -1.48 7.07 12.03
CA GLY A 560 -0.62 8.04 11.34
C GLY A 560 0.70 8.35 12.05
N ILE A 561 1.80 8.46 11.28
CA ILE A 561 3.01 9.17 11.72
C ILE A 561 3.38 10.21 10.67
N ILE A 562 3.55 11.46 11.11
CA ILE A 562 4.01 12.58 10.30
C ILE A 562 5.25 13.16 10.98
N SER A 563 6.38 13.12 10.29
CA SER A 563 7.68 13.55 10.82
C SER A 563 8.21 14.76 10.05
N ASP A 564 9.20 15.43 10.64
CA ASP A 564 9.98 16.50 10.00
C ASP A 564 9.15 17.67 9.45
N ILE A 565 8.09 18.06 10.17
CA ILE A 565 7.31 19.24 9.83
C ILE A 565 8.13 20.48 10.20
N SER A 566 8.55 21.21 9.16
CA SER A 566 9.36 22.42 9.27
C SER A 566 8.50 23.68 9.39
N CYS A 567 7.28 23.67 8.86
CA CYS A 567 6.41 24.85 8.85
C CYS A 567 4.99 24.54 9.36
N ILE A 568 4.40 25.47 10.10
CA ILE A 568 2.98 25.45 10.46
C ILE A 568 2.31 26.67 9.85
N VAL A 569 1.27 26.47 9.05
CA VAL A 569 0.37 27.54 8.63
C VAL A 569 -0.84 27.52 9.57
N TYR A 570 -0.91 28.49 10.46
CA TYR A 570 -1.96 28.62 11.46
C TYR A 570 -2.89 29.79 11.12
N VAL A 571 -4.15 29.48 10.82
CA VAL A 571 -5.22 30.48 10.73
C VAL A 571 -5.81 30.63 12.13
N VAL A 572 -5.64 31.80 12.74
CA VAL A 572 -6.00 32.06 14.13
C VAL A 572 -7.53 32.11 14.29
N PRO A 573 -8.17 31.18 15.02
CA PRO A 573 -9.64 31.11 15.14
C PRO A 573 -10.29 32.38 15.67
N GLU A 574 -9.70 33.03 16.68
CA GLU A 574 -10.25 34.24 17.30
C GLU A 574 -10.23 35.41 16.33
N ALA A 575 -9.12 35.58 15.60
CA ALA A 575 -8.94 36.65 14.64
C ALA A 575 -9.82 36.43 13.39
N TYR A 576 -9.91 35.19 12.91
CA TYR A 576 -10.77 34.81 11.79
C TYR A 576 -12.25 35.15 12.06
N ASN A 577 -12.72 34.90 13.28
CA ASN A 577 -14.10 35.20 13.70
C ASN A 577 -14.39 36.70 13.84
N GLN A 578 -13.36 37.56 13.92
CA GLN A 578 -13.51 39.01 14.03
C GLN A 578 -13.52 39.69 12.65
N ILE A 579 -13.34 38.94 11.57
CA ILE A 579 -13.38 39.49 10.21
C ILE A 579 -14.81 39.92 9.87
N HIS A 580 -14.93 41.16 9.42
CA HIS A 580 -16.20 41.75 9.00
C HIS A 580 -16.35 41.81 7.48
N GLU A 581 -15.25 41.94 6.74
CA GLU A 581 -15.26 42.05 5.28
C GLU A 581 -15.25 40.69 4.60
N PHE A 582 -16.15 40.50 3.64
CA PHE A 582 -16.28 39.22 2.93
C PHE A 582 -15.04 38.89 2.08
N ASP A 583 -14.41 39.90 1.48
CA ASP A 583 -13.23 39.72 0.63
C ASP A 583 -12.03 39.17 1.41
N ASP A 584 -11.89 39.49 2.70
CA ASP A 584 -10.81 38.97 3.53
C ASP A 584 -10.92 37.46 3.74
N PHE A 585 -12.13 36.92 3.85
CA PHE A 585 -12.32 35.47 3.90
C PHE A 585 -11.84 34.77 2.62
N ILE A 586 -12.12 35.35 1.45
CA ILE A 586 -11.65 34.84 0.15
C ILE A 586 -10.12 34.95 0.07
N ASN A 587 -9.57 36.08 0.50
CA ASN A 587 -8.13 36.35 0.43
C ASN A 587 -7.34 35.41 1.34
N ILE A 588 -7.87 35.02 2.50
CA ILE A 588 -7.25 34.00 3.36
C ILE A 588 -7.13 32.66 2.60
N GLY A 589 -8.18 32.23 1.91
CA GLY A 589 -8.13 31.05 1.05
C GLY A 589 -7.04 31.13 -0.03
N ARG A 590 -6.91 32.29 -0.69
CA ARG A 590 -5.86 32.55 -1.68
C ARG A 590 -4.46 32.52 -1.08
N VAL A 591 -4.29 33.07 0.12
CA VAL A 591 -3.02 33.02 0.87
C VAL A 591 -2.63 31.58 1.14
N VAL A 592 -3.55 30.75 1.65
CA VAL A 592 -3.29 29.31 1.87
C VAL A 592 -2.87 28.64 0.56
N GLY A 593 -3.58 28.88 -0.55
CA GLY A 593 -3.23 28.29 -1.85
C GLY A 593 -1.86 28.72 -2.37
N GLN A 594 -1.46 29.98 -2.16
CA GLN A 594 -0.12 30.45 -2.51
C GLN A 594 0.95 29.82 -1.61
N LEU A 595 0.70 29.73 -0.30
CA LEU A 595 1.60 29.07 0.64
C LEU A 595 1.77 27.58 0.32
N ASN A 596 0.69 26.90 -0.05
CA ASN A 596 0.72 25.50 -0.48
C ASN A 596 1.63 25.27 -1.70
N SER A 597 1.76 26.27 -2.57
CA SER A 597 2.65 26.22 -3.73
C SER A 597 4.10 26.59 -3.39
N LEU A 598 4.32 27.42 -2.37
CA LEU A 598 5.63 27.94 -1.98
C LEU A 598 6.36 27.09 -0.94
N LEU A 599 5.62 26.48 -0.02
CA LEU A 599 6.19 25.72 1.10
C LEU A 599 6.66 24.32 0.66
N PRO A 600 7.68 23.73 1.32
CA PRO A 600 8.20 22.43 0.92
C PRO A 600 7.13 21.34 1.06
N LYS A 601 6.93 20.58 -0.02
CA LYS A 601 5.89 19.55 -0.11
C LYS A 601 6.01 18.53 1.04
N ARG A 602 4.88 18.23 1.69
CA ARG A 602 4.73 17.34 2.86
C ARG A 602 5.61 17.67 4.07
N ARG A 603 6.13 18.90 4.17
CA ARG A 603 6.85 19.39 5.36
C ARG A 603 6.17 20.57 6.06
N PHE A 604 4.92 20.84 5.71
CA PHE A 604 4.09 21.78 6.42
C PHE A 604 2.73 21.18 6.74
N ILE A 605 2.09 21.74 7.76
CA ILE A 605 0.72 21.42 8.13
C ILE A 605 -0.13 22.69 8.11
N LEU A 606 -1.43 22.49 7.93
CA LEU A 606 -2.44 23.54 8.03
C LEU A 606 -3.20 23.33 9.34
N ILE A 607 -3.33 24.38 10.15
CA ILE A 607 -4.13 24.40 11.36
C ILE A 607 -5.09 25.59 11.27
N GLY A 608 -6.38 25.41 11.49
CA GLY A 608 -7.29 26.56 11.48
C GLY A 608 -8.72 26.29 11.91
N PRO A 609 -9.58 27.32 11.92
CA PRO A 609 -10.91 27.24 12.50
C PRO A 609 -11.90 26.47 11.63
N GLY A 610 -12.72 25.65 12.30
CA GLY A 610 -13.94 25.07 11.74
C GLY A 610 -13.72 24.30 10.43
N ARG A 611 -14.69 24.40 9.50
CA ARG A 611 -14.75 23.63 8.26
C ARG A 611 -14.00 24.29 7.11
N TRP A 612 -12.96 23.62 6.63
CA TRP A 612 -12.25 23.98 5.41
C TRP A 612 -12.98 23.48 4.16
N GLY A 613 -12.91 24.23 3.06
CA GLY A 613 -13.51 23.82 1.77
C GLY A 613 -15.00 24.10 1.59
N SER A 614 -15.62 24.87 2.48
CA SER A 614 -17.02 25.30 2.33
C SER A 614 -17.23 26.19 1.09
N ARG A 615 -18.18 25.82 0.21
CA ARG A 615 -18.54 26.60 -1.00
C ARG A 615 -19.48 27.79 -0.76
N GLY A 616 -19.98 28.00 0.47
CA GLY A 616 -20.98 29.04 0.76
C GLY A 616 -20.89 29.72 2.13
N ASP A 617 -20.46 29.01 3.19
CA ASP A 617 -20.40 29.56 4.55
C ASP A 617 -18.95 29.78 5.01
N VAL A 618 -18.32 30.83 4.47
CA VAL A 618 -16.91 31.18 4.74
C VAL A 618 -16.65 31.62 6.19
N LYS A 619 -17.72 31.89 6.96
CA LYS A 619 -17.61 32.25 8.38
C LYS A 619 -17.41 31.02 9.29
N LEU A 620 -17.77 29.83 8.81
CA LEU A 620 -17.62 28.58 9.55
C LEU A 620 -16.27 27.90 9.33
N GLY A 621 -15.42 28.43 8.44
CA GLY A 621 -14.04 27.97 8.26
C GLY A 621 -13.46 28.41 6.91
N VAL A 622 -12.25 27.97 6.58
CA VAL A 622 -11.45 28.56 5.50
C VAL A 622 -11.89 28.06 4.12
N GLN A 623 -12.19 28.99 3.21
CA GLN A 623 -12.57 28.66 1.84
C GLN A 623 -11.34 28.26 1.00
N VAL A 624 -11.14 26.96 0.78
CA VAL A 624 -10.06 26.41 -0.04
C VAL A 624 -10.57 25.33 -0.97
N ARG A 625 -9.87 25.08 -2.07
CA ARG A 625 -10.07 23.92 -2.93
C ARG A 625 -8.95 22.91 -2.70
N TYR A 626 -9.12 21.71 -3.22
CA TYR A 626 -8.07 20.69 -3.24
C TYR A 626 -6.71 21.23 -3.73
N SER A 627 -6.71 21.99 -4.84
CA SER A 627 -5.50 22.61 -5.41
C SER A 627 -4.76 23.52 -4.45
N ASP A 628 -5.47 24.04 -3.44
CA ASP A 628 -4.94 25.03 -2.51
C ASP A 628 -4.29 24.36 -1.29
N ILE A 629 -4.38 23.03 -1.14
CA ILE A 629 -3.85 22.30 0.02
C ILE A 629 -3.14 20.97 -0.31
N ASN A 630 -3.09 20.57 -1.58
CA ASN A 630 -2.56 19.26 -2.02
C ASN A 630 -1.10 18.93 -1.64
N ASN A 631 -0.29 19.92 -1.25
CA ASN A 631 1.09 19.72 -0.81
C ASN A 631 1.25 19.63 0.71
N THR A 632 0.20 19.88 1.51
CA THR A 632 0.27 19.80 2.97
C THR A 632 0.41 18.36 3.46
N ALA A 633 1.07 18.14 4.59
CA ALA A 633 1.15 16.83 5.23
C ALA A 633 -0.13 16.50 6.03
N ALA A 634 -0.69 17.52 6.68
CA ALA A 634 -1.92 17.39 7.47
C ALA A 634 -2.76 18.66 7.42
N LEU A 635 -4.06 18.47 7.60
CA LEU A 635 -5.03 19.49 7.92
C LEU A 635 -5.60 19.20 9.31
N ILE A 636 -5.40 20.14 10.23
CA ILE A 636 -5.89 20.10 11.61
C ILE A 636 -6.97 21.16 11.77
N GLU A 637 -8.18 20.74 12.06
CA GLU A 637 -9.30 21.66 12.22
C GLU A 637 -9.62 21.87 13.70
N VAL A 638 -9.66 23.13 14.11
CA VAL A 638 -9.83 23.52 15.50
C VAL A 638 -11.29 23.93 15.74
N ALA A 639 -11.96 23.22 16.63
CA ALA A 639 -13.33 23.50 17.06
C ALA A 639 -13.38 23.96 18.53
N HIS A 640 -13.52 25.28 18.73
CA HIS A 640 -13.81 25.86 20.04
C HIS A 640 -15.31 25.90 20.33
N ARG A 641 -15.74 25.51 21.53
CA ARG A 641 -17.10 25.64 22.05
C ARG A 641 -17.41 27.09 22.39
N LYS A 642 -18.41 27.68 21.74
CA LYS A 642 -18.88 29.04 22.05
C LYS A 642 -20.39 29.07 22.24
N ALA A 643 -20.86 29.60 23.36
CA ALA A 643 -22.30 29.78 23.66
C ALA A 643 -23.18 28.53 23.44
N GLY A 644 -22.64 27.33 23.66
CA GLY A 644 -23.33 26.04 23.43
C GLY A 644 -23.29 25.51 21.99
N TYR A 645 -22.65 26.24 21.07
CA TYR A 645 -22.43 25.83 19.68
C TYR A 645 -20.98 25.32 19.49
N LEU A 646 -20.85 24.14 18.88
CA LEU A 646 -19.58 23.56 18.45
C LEU A 646 -19.50 23.72 16.93
N PRO A 647 -18.46 24.36 16.38
CA PRO A 647 -18.29 24.54 14.94
C PRO A 647 -18.36 23.21 14.20
N GLU A 648 -19.08 23.18 13.09
CA GLU A 648 -19.02 22.04 12.18
C GLU A 648 -17.60 21.96 11.58
N LEU A 649 -17.06 20.75 11.56
CA LEU A 649 -15.77 20.44 10.97
C LEU A 649 -15.97 19.92 9.53
N SER A 650 -14.91 19.85 8.73
CA SER A 650 -14.95 19.18 7.40
C SER A 650 -15.23 17.69 7.48
N PHE A 651 -15.22 17.13 8.68
CA PHE A 651 -15.73 15.82 8.98
C PHE A 651 -17.16 15.64 8.44
N GLY A 652 -17.36 14.74 7.48
CA GLY A 652 -18.69 14.53 6.88
C GLY A 652 -19.01 15.39 5.69
N THR A 653 -17.98 15.96 5.06
CA THR A 653 -18.16 16.92 3.97
C THR A 653 -17.43 16.46 2.72
N HIS A 654 -17.83 16.99 1.57
CA HIS A 654 -17.19 16.66 0.31
C HIS A 654 -15.67 16.89 0.28
N PHE A 655 -15.22 17.92 0.99
CA PHE A 655 -13.82 18.27 1.13
C PHE A 655 -13.02 17.18 1.86
N PHE A 656 -13.67 16.37 2.71
CA PHE A 656 -13.05 15.21 3.33
C PHE A 656 -12.65 14.16 2.30
N GLN A 657 -13.46 13.92 1.26
CA GLN A 657 -13.10 12.97 0.20
C GLN A 657 -11.85 13.44 -0.55
N ASP A 658 -11.77 14.74 -0.83
CA ASP A 658 -10.60 15.35 -1.46
C ASP A 658 -9.32 15.13 -0.62
N LEU A 659 -9.39 15.23 0.72
CA LEU A 659 -8.28 14.93 1.63
C LEU A 659 -7.84 13.47 1.58
N VAL A 660 -8.82 12.56 1.56
CA VAL A 660 -8.57 11.11 1.49
C VAL A 660 -7.89 10.73 0.18
N GLU A 661 -8.38 11.24 -0.94
CA GLU A 661 -7.78 10.97 -2.25
C GLU A 661 -6.38 11.58 -2.39
N ALA A 662 -6.11 12.72 -1.76
CA ALA A 662 -4.77 13.33 -1.73
C ALA A 662 -3.79 12.70 -0.73
N ASP A 663 -4.20 11.77 0.12
CA ASP A 663 -3.37 11.30 1.24
C ASP A 663 -2.94 12.45 2.19
N ILE A 664 -3.83 13.40 2.44
CA ILE A 664 -3.64 14.44 3.47
C ILE A 664 -4.24 13.94 4.78
N ARG A 665 -3.45 14.01 5.86
CA ARG A 665 -3.96 13.59 7.18
C ARG A 665 -4.94 14.59 7.73
N TYR A 666 -6.09 14.10 8.15
CA TYR A 666 -7.12 14.90 8.78
C TYR A 666 -7.13 14.67 10.28
N LEU A 667 -7.10 15.75 11.06
CA LEU A 667 -7.17 15.68 12.52
C LEU A 667 -8.15 16.73 13.07
N PRO A 668 -9.30 16.33 13.63
CA PRO A 668 -10.16 17.24 14.37
C PRO A 668 -9.58 17.48 15.78
N LEU A 669 -9.44 18.75 16.15
CA LEU A 669 -8.92 19.19 17.44
C LEU A 669 -10.03 19.90 18.23
N TYR A 670 -10.21 19.50 19.48
CA TYR A 670 -11.19 20.10 20.40
C TYR A 670 -10.46 20.66 21.65
N PRO A 671 -9.87 21.88 21.57
CA PRO A 671 -9.06 22.42 22.66
C PRO A 671 -9.77 22.56 24.00
N ASP A 672 -11.09 22.76 23.98
CA ASP A 672 -11.88 23.00 25.21
C ASP A 672 -12.27 21.71 25.95
N ASP A 673 -11.92 20.53 25.43
CA ASP A 673 -12.16 19.27 26.11
C ASP A 673 -11.14 19.04 27.24
N ALA A 674 -11.61 18.45 28.34
CA ALA A 674 -10.74 18.15 29.47
C ALA A 674 -9.61 17.19 29.06
N ASN A 675 -8.38 17.48 29.53
CA ASN A 675 -7.15 16.74 29.22
C ASN A 675 -6.64 16.87 27.77
N ILE A 676 -7.13 17.84 27.01
CA ILE A 676 -6.53 18.24 25.74
C ILE A 676 -5.50 19.35 25.97
N VAL A 677 -4.30 19.16 25.45
CA VAL A 677 -3.26 20.18 25.37
C VAL A 677 -3.40 20.89 24.03
N PHE A 678 -3.45 22.21 24.05
CA PHE A 678 -3.34 23.05 22.85
C PHE A 678 -2.48 24.27 23.18
N ASN A 679 -1.26 24.30 22.66
CA ASN A 679 -0.26 25.31 22.98
C ASN A 679 -0.46 26.58 22.14
N GLU A 680 -1.55 27.29 22.42
CA GLU A 680 -1.86 28.56 21.76
C GLU A 680 -0.73 29.58 21.93
N LYS A 681 0.00 29.55 23.05
CA LYS A 681 1.13 30.46 23.31
C LYS A 681 2.25 30.26 22.29
N PHE A 682 2.57 29.02 21.94
CA PHE A 682 3.55 28.73 20.89
C PHE A 682 3.03 29.22 19.52
N LEU A 683 1.79 28.88 19.16
CA LEU A 683 1.22 29.21 17.84
C LEU A 683 1.01 30.72 17.64
N THR A 684 0.67 31.45 18.69
CA THR A 684 0.42 32.89 18.63
C THR A 684 1.65 33.73 18.96
N GLY A 685 2.57 33.24 19.78
CA GLY A 685 3.78 33.95 20.20
C GLY A 685 4.98 33.82 19.26
N SER A 686 4.95 32.88 18.32
CA SER A 686 6.06 32.67 17.36
C SER A 686 6.12 33.76 16.28
N ASP A 687 7.32 33.97 15.73
CA ASP A 687 7.56 34.87 14.58
C ASP A 687 6.69 34.45 13.39
N ASN A 688 6.00 35.42 12.78
CA ASN A 688 5.20 35.18 11.57
C ASN A 688 6.03 35.49 10.31
N MET A 689 6.21 34.49 9.46
CA MET A 689 6.90 34.60 8.16
C MET A 689 6.02 35.10 7.01
N LEU A 690 4.70 35.24 7.23
CA LEU A 690 3.78 35.64 6.16
C LEU A 690 4.20 36.96 5.47
N PRO A 691 4.53 38.05 6.20
CA PRO A 691 4.92 39.31 5.56
C PRO A 691 6.20 39.21 4.71
N GLN A 692 7.09 38.26 5.01
CA GLN A 692 8.32 38.02 4.25
C GLN A 692 8.06 37.16 3.01
N LEU A 693 7.25 36.10 3.15
CA LEU A 693 6.94 35.17 2.06
C LEU A 693 5.96 35.76 1.06
N LEU A 694 4.96 36.50 1.54
CA LEU A 694 3.90 37.09 0.74
C LEU A 694 3.64 38.55 1.19
N PRO A 695 4.52 39.50 0.82
CA PRO A 695 4.43 40.89 1.27
C PRO A 695 3.10 41.58 0.94
N GLN A 696 2.50 41.23 -0.19
CA GLN A 696 1.19 41.74 -0.61
C GLN A 696 0.05 41.38 0.35
N TRP A 697 0.21 40.31 1.14
CA TRP A 697 -0.78 39.83 2.11
C TRP A 697 -0.38 40.15 3.56
N ALA A 698 0.62 41.00 3.77
CA ALA A 698 1.12 41.35 5.11
C ALA A 698 0.05 41.94 6.04
N TYR A 699 -1.02 42.52 5.50
CA TYR A 699 -2.14 43.03 6.28
C TYR A 699 -2.97 41.93 6.96
N LEU A 700 -2.90 40.68 6.47
CA LEU A 700 -3.55 39.50 7.08
C LEU A 700 -2.70 38.80 8.14
N LYS A 701 -1.53 39.35 8.52
CA LYS A 701 -0.57 38.73 9.46
C LYS A 701 -1.15 38.40 10.85
N ASP A 702 -2.21 39.09 11.25
CA ASP A 702 -2.87 38.89 12.54
C ASP A 702 -3.87 37.72 12.48
N VAL A 703 -4.28 37.31 11.26
CA VAL A 703 -5.17 36.17 11.01
C VAL A 703 -4.40 34.94 10.54
N VAL A 704 -3.46 35.07 9.61
CA VAL A 704 -2.69 33.96 9.05
C VAL A 704 -1.24 34.05 9.54
N LYS A 705 -0.79 33.01 10.24
CA LYS A 705 0.58 32.88 10.73
C LYS A 705 1.31 31.74 10.03
N VAL A 706 2.49 32.04 9.48
CA VAL A 706 3.40 31.03 8.95
C VAL A 706 4.57 30.92 9.90
N ILE A 707 4.67 29.80 10.61
CA ILE A 707 5.64 29.57 11.67
C ILE A 707 6.74 28.65 11.15
N ASP A 708 7.98 29.12 11.18
CA ASP A 708 9.17 28.27 11.05
C ASP A 708 9.37 27.50 12.37
N VAL A 709 9.07 26.21 12.35
CA VAL A 709 9.17 25.37 13.54
C VAL A 709 10.62 25.25 13.99
N LEU A 710 11.58 25.15 13.08
CA LEU A 710 13.01 25.02 13.40
C LEU A 710 13.49 26.26 14.14
N LYS A 711 13.15 27.45 13.63
CA LYS A 711 13.54 28.71 14.28
C LYS A 711 12.82 28.91 15.62
N ALA A 712 11.51 28.62 15.68
CA ALA A 712 10.69 28.84 16.88
C ALA A 712 11.00 27.86 18.02
N SER A 713 11.56 26.69 17.73
CA SER A 713 11.83 25.63 18.70
C SER A 713 13.31 25.35 18.96
N HIS A 714 14.20 26.29 18.59
CA HIS A 714 15.65 26.16 18.75
C HIS A 714 16.24 24.92 18.06
N GLY A 715 15.78 24.64 16.84
CA GLY A 715 16.30 23.58 15.98
C GLY A 715 15.54 22.27 16.02
N LYS A 716 14.41 22.17 16.74
CA LYS A 716 13.52 20.99 16.72
C LYS A 716 12.53 21.03 15.55
N VAL A 717 11.95 19.88 15.21
CA VAL A 717 10.86 19.76 14.23
C VAL A 717 9.60 19.29 14.92
N LEU A 718 8.45 19.57 14.29
CA LEU A 718 7.18 19.01 14.76
C LEU A 718 7.00 17.60 14.20
N LYS A 719 6.62 16.69 15.10
CA LYS A 719 6.21 15.33 14.78
C LYS A 719 4.81 15.09 15.31
N ILE A 720 4.00 14.41 14.51
CA ILE A 720 2.61 14.09 14.83
C ILE A 720 2.49 12.57 14.80
N VAL A 721 2.10 12.00 15.94
CA VAL A 721 1.82 10.57 16.09
C VAL A 721 0.34 10.40 16.38
N MET A 722 -0.28 9.46 15.69
CA MET A 722 -1.72 9.20 15.77
C MET A 722 -1.96 7.70 15.89
N ASN A 723 -2.76 7.32 16.87
CA ASN A 723 -3.11 5.95 17.19
C ASN A 723 -4.63 5.82 17.37
N ALA A 724 -5.26 5.14 16.42
CA ALA A 724 -6.70 4.92 16.39
C ALA A 724 -7.15 3.89 17.44
N GLU A 725 -6.33 2.89 17.76
CA GLU A 725 -6.61 1.86 18.76
C GLU A 725 -6.66 2.45 20.18
N LEU A 726 -5.78 3.40 20.47
CA LEU A 726 -5.78 4.16 21.73
C LEU A 726 -6.72 5.37 21.68
N GLU A 727 -7.25 5.70 20.50
CA GLU A 727 -7.92 6.96 20.20
C GLU A 727 -7.12 8.19 20.69
N GLU A 728 -5.81 8.20 20.47
CA GLU A 728 -4.89 9.26 20.94
C GLU A 728 -4.03 9.78 19.78
N ALA A 729 -3.90 11.10 19.68
CA ALA A 729 -2.90 11.76 18.84
C ALA A 729 -2.12 12.82 19.61
N LEU A 730 -0.84 12.98 19.26
CA LEU A 730 0.08 13.91 19.90
C LEU A 730 0.95 14.60 18.85
N GLY A 731 0.91 15.93 18.83
CA GLY A 731 1.85 16.77 18.10
C GLY A 731 2.88 17.34 19.07
N TYR A 732 4.15 16.95 18.92
CA TYR A 732 5.22 17.37 19.82
C TYR A 732 6.52 17.71 19.08
N LEU A 733 7.35 18.53 19.73
CA LEU A 733 8.64 18.97 19.23
C LEU A 733 9.73 17.96 19.62
N GLU A 734 10.42 17.45 18.62
CA GLU A 734 11.55 16.54 18.78
C GLU A 734 12.76 17.10 18.02
N SER A 735 13.97 16.71 18.38
CA SER A 735 15.12 16.98 17.53
C SER A 735 14.80 16.50 16.10
N PRO A 736 15.22 17.22 15.04
CA PRO A 736 15.08 16.74 13.67
C PRO A 736 15.62 15.33 13.64
N SER A 737 14.95 14.46 12.90
CA SER A 737 15.42 13.09 12.73
C SER A 737 16.86 13.13 12.21
N GLU A 738 17.86 13.03 13.09
CA GLU A 738 19.11 12.40 12.72
C GLU A 738 18.65 11.02 12.26
N ARG A 739 18.98 10.64 11.02
CA ARG A 739 18.89 9.23 10.63
C ARG A 739 19.38 8.42 11.83
N ARG A 740 18.58 7.44 12.28
CA ARG A 740 18.97 6.50 13.31
C ARG A 740 20.35 5.92 12.94
N ALA A 741 21.37 6.54 13.50
CA ALA A 741 22.66 5.98 13.80
C ALA A 741 22.86 6.33 15.28
N ASP A 742 23.15 5.31 16.07
CA ASP A 742 23.68 5.43 17.42
C ASP A 742 22.67 5.68 18.56
N SER A 743 21.78 4.69 18.72
CA SER A 743 21.54 4.13 20.07
C SER A 743 22.05 2.69 20.16
N TYR A 744 23.26 2.46 19.65
CA TYR A 744 24.13 1.36 20.07
C TYR A 744 25.52 1.95 20.34
N GLU A 745 26.09 1.60 21.48
CA GLU A 745 27.50 1.75 21.86
C GLU A 745 28.03 3.10 22.37
N LYS A 746 27.87 3.30 23.70
CA LYS A 746 28.98 3.84 24.49
C LYS A 746 30.12 2.81 24.49
N THR A 747 31.15 2.99 23.65
CA THR A 747 32.60 3.06 24.02
C THR A 747 33.54 3.06 22.79
N VAL A 748 34.19 4.20 22.55
CA VAL A 748 35.56 4.39 22.02
C VAL A 748 35.93 3.91 20.56
N LYS A 749 35.85 4.86 19.60
CA LYS A 749 36.78 5.29 18.49
C LYS A 749 37.67 4.26 17.70
N PRO A 750 38.10 4.56 16.44
CA PRO A 750 37.39 5.11 15.27
C PRO A 750 37.77 4.49 13.87
N VAL A 751 36.79 4.45 12.94
CA VAL A 751 36.84 4.66 11.46
C VAL A 751 37.41 3.58 10.50
N ARG A 752 36.52 3.06 9.64
CA ARG A 752 36.57 3.22 8.16
C ARG A 752 35.14 3.25 7.59
N ILE A 753 34.90 4.20 6.68
CA ILE A 753 33.60 4.78 6.30
C ILE A 753 32.91 3.94 5.22
N GLU A 754 31.68 3.50 5.49
CA GLU A 754 30.67 3.07 4.51
C GLU A 754 29.79 4.28 4.14
N LYS A 755 29.47 4.41 2.85
CA LYS A 755 28.65 5.49 2.29
C LYS A 755 27.23 4.99 2.07
N ASP A 756 26.35 5.35 3.00
CA ASP A 756 24.91 5.45 2.78
C ASP A 756 24.56 6.78 2.10
N THR A 757 23.58 6.77 1.18
CA THR A 757 22.37 7.64 1.17
C THR A 757 21.60 7.50 -0.16
N GLU A 758 20.34 7.07 -0.04
CA GLU A 758 19.21 7.03 -0.99
C GLU A 758 18.97 8.31 -1.83
N PHE A 759 18.13 8.25 -2.89
CA PHE A 759 16.91 9.09 -3.09
C PHE A 759 16.31 9.04 -4.51
N ASN A 760 14.97 9.10 -4.56
CA ASN A 760 14.07 9.39 -5.69
C ASN A 760 14.41 10.69 -6.46
N TYR A 761 14.16 10.71 -7.78
CA TYR A 761 14.25 11.89 -8.67
C TYR A 761 13.29 12.99 -8.20
N ASP A 762 13.64 14.27 -8.01
CA ASP A 762 14.58 15.14 -8.74
C ASP A 762 15.27 16.19 -7.81
N ASP A 763 15.43 15.85 -6.52
CA ASP A 763 15.93 16.78 -5.48
C ASP A 763 17.47 16.77 -5.31
N ARG A 764 18.21 16.00 -6.12
CA ARG A 764 19.64 15.71 -5.90
C ARG A 764 20.59 16.72 -6.53
N TYR A 765 20.20 17.36 -7.63
CA TYR A 765 21.13 18.18 -8.43
C TYR A 765 21.48 19.51 -7.76
N TRP A 766 20.48 20.25 -7.29
CA TRP A 766 20.68 21.49 -6.56
C TRP A 766 21.34 21.23 -5.20
N ARG A 767 20.94 20.18 -4.47
CA ARG A 767 21.52 19.85 -3.15
C ARG A 767 23.01 19.55 -3.23
N TRP A 768 23.44 18.80 -4.25
CA TRP A 768 24.85 18.53 -4.46
C TRP A 768 25.62 19.80 -4.84
N ARG A 769 25.09 20.60 -5.77
CA ARG A 769 25.70 21.87 -6.18
C ARG A 769 25.84 22.84 -5.01
N TYR A 770 24.79 22.95 -4.20
CA TYR A 770 24.78 23.74 -2.97
C TYR A 770 25.87 23.27 -2.01
N HIS A 771 25.92 21.96 -1.75
CA HIS A 771 26.97 21.37 -0.91
C HIS A 771 28.38 21.65 -1.46
N MET A 772 28.59 21.57 -2.77
CA MET A 772 29.89 21.88 -3.38
C MET A 772 30.25 23.37 -3.25
N ALA A 773 29.29 24.28 -3.37
CA ALA A 773 29.50 25.70 -3.10
C ALA A 773 29.94 25.96 -1.64
N GLU A 774 29.31 25.29 -0.67
CA GLU A 774 29.74 25.33 0.74
C GLU A 774 31.16 24.79 0.92
N ARG A 775 31.51 23.70 0.22
CA ARG A 775 32.87 23.12 0.27
C ARG A 775 33.91 24.06 -0.32
N ILE A 776 33.61 24.74 -1.43
CA ILE A 776 34.50 25.75 -2.00
C ILE A 776 34.71 26.88 -0.98
N ALA A 777 33.63 27.40 -0.38
CA ALA A 777 33.71 28.46 0.63
C ALA A 777 34.55 28.07 1.84
N ALA A 778 34.34 26.86 2.37
CA ALA A 778 35.04 26.36 3.54
C ALA A 778 36.53 26.06 3.29
N ASN A 779 36.93 25.82 2.04
CA ASN A 779 38.33 25.57 1.66
C ASN A 779 39.06 26.81 1.13
N LEU A 780 38.34 27.87 0.77
CA LEU A 780 38.91 29.14 0.36
C LEU A 780 39.62 29.81 1.54
N ASP A 781 40.89 30.19 1.36
CA ASP A 781 41.64 30.99 2.35
C ASP A 781 41.44 32.49 2.06
N PRO A 782 40.64 33.20 2.89
CA PRO A 782 40.25 34.58 2.60
C PRO A 782 41.43 35.54 2.56
N LYS A 783 42.47 35.31 3.40
CA LYS A 783 43.66 36.16 3.46
C LYS A 783 44.57 35.95 2.27
N ARG A 784 44.73 34.70 1.84
CA ARG A 784 45.55 34.37 0.67
C ARG A 784 44.96 34.99 -0.59
N PHE A 785 43.66 34.84 -0.79
CA PHE A 785 42.99 35.23 -2.03
C PHE A 785 42.36 36.64 -2.00
N GLY A 786 42.44 37.38 -0.90
CA GLY A 786 41.88 38.74 -0.82
C GLY A 786 40.35 38.80 -0.88
N VAL A 787 39.68 37.77 -0.36
CA VAL A 787 38.21 37.64 -0.36
C VAL A 787 37.65 38.04 1.00
N LYS A 788 36.70 38.98 1.02
CA LYS A 788 35.96 39.41 2.22
C LYS A 788 34.70 38.57 2.48
N GLY A 789 34.05 38.11 1.42
CA GLY A 789 32.80 37.36 1.49
C GLY A 789 32.55 36.56 0.21
N MET A 790 31.76 35.49 0.33
CA MET A 790 31.30 34.72 -0.83
C MET A 790 29.84 34.36 -0.65
N TYR A 791 29.06 34.44 -1.73
CA TYR A 791 27.62 34.25 -1.71
C TYR A 791 27.20 33.34 -2.86
N LEU A 792 26.18 32.52 -2.62
CA LEU A 792 25.55 31.65 -3.61
C LEU A 792 24.24 32.27 -4.07
N PHE A 793 23.96 32.27 -5.36
CA PHE A 793 22.68 32.76 -5.88
C PHE A 793 22.20 31.89 -7.07
N GLY A 794 21.05 32.24 -7.66
CA GLY A 794 20.57 31.56 -8.87
C GLY A 794 19.88 30.21 -8.60
N SER A 795 19.82 29.35 -9.62
CA SER A 795 19.00 28.12 -9.60
C SER A 795 19.43 27.12 -8.51
N THR A 796 20.72 27.09 -8.16
CA THR A 796 21.25 26.24 -7.09
C THR A 796 20.78 26.74 -5.71
N ASN A 797 20.72 28.05 -5.50
CA ASN A 797 20.22 28.65 -4.27
C ASN A 797 18.70 28.45 -4.11
N ASN A 798 17.97 28.52 -5.23
CA ASN A 798 16.50 28.48 -5.25
C ASN A 798 15.92 27.05 -5.31
N GLY A 799 16.77 26.02 -5.26
CA GLY A 799 16.33 24.62 -5.25
C GLY A 799 15.79 24.10 -6.59
N THR A 800 16.01 24.82 -7.68
CA THR A 800 15.49 24.50 -9.02
C THR A 800 16.58 24.07 -10.01
N ALA A 801 17.84 23.97 -9.57
CA ALA A 801 18.93 23.56 -10.44
C ALA A 801 18.75 22.12 -10.94
N GLY A 802 18.76 21.99 -12.27
CA GLY A 802 18.71 20.72 -12.99
C GLY A 802 20.10 20.20 -13.36
N PRO A 803 20.18 19.13 -14.17
CA PRO A 803 21.45 18.48 -14.53
C PRO A 803 22.40 19.35 -15.37
N GLY A 804 21.86 20.32 -16.13
CA GLY A 804 22.63 21.28 -16.94
C GLY A 804 22.87 22.63 -16.28
N SER A 805 22.42 22.84 -15.04
CA SER A 805 22.60 24.10 -14.32
C SER A 805 24.03 24.28 -13.81
N ASP A 806 24.49 25.52 -13.78
CA ASP A 806 25.73 26.00 -13.17
C ASP A 806 25.54 26.39 -11.69
N ILE A 807 26.65 26.77 -11.05
CA ILE A 807 26.71 27.28 -9.68
C ILE A 807 27.13 28.75 -9.74
N ASP A 808 26.18 29.65 -9.50
CA ASP A 808 26.42 31.09 -9.51
C ASP A 808 27.02 31.56 -8.18
N LEU A 809 28.25 32.09 -8.21
CA LEU A 809 28.96 32.61 -7.04
C LEU A 809 29.23 34.11 -7.17
N LEU A 810 28.93 34.84 -6.10
CA LEU A 810 29.36 36.23 -5.90
C LEU A 810 30.52 36.27 -4.93
N VAL A 811 31.63 36.88 -5.33
CA VAL A 811 32.83 37.01 -4.50
C VAL A 811 33.10 38.48 -4.22
N HIS A 812 32.99 38.85 -2.94
CA HIS A 812 33.38 40.17 -2.46
C HIS A 812 34.89 40.22 -2.27
N PHE A 813 35.57 41.02 -3.10
CA PHE A 813 37.02 41.02 -3.25
C PHE A 813 37.63 42.39 -2.87
N ASP A 814 38.73 42.36 -2.12
CA ASP A 814 39.52 43.53 -1.69
C ASP A 814 41.03 43.17 -1.63
N GLY A 815 41.49 42.44 -2.65
CA GLY A 815 42.87 41.99 -2.79
C GLY A 815 43.66 42.72 -3.89
N SER A 816 44.94 42.39 -4.03
CA SER A 816 45.77 42.83 -5.16
C SER A 816 45.41 42.10 -6.46
N GLU A 817 45.75 42.67 -7.62
CA GLU A 817 45.55 42.02 -8.93
C GLU A 817 46.18 40.62 -9.00
N ARG A 818 47.35 40.44 -8.37
CA ARG A 818 47.97 39.11 -8.26
C ARG A 818 47.10 38.11 -7.49
N GLN A 819 46.46 38.53 -6.40
CA GLN A 819 45.55 37.66 -5.63
C GLN A 819 44.28 37.34 -6.41
N ARG A 820 43.82 38.28 -7.25
CA ARG A 820 42.68 38.09 -8.15
C ARG A 820 42.96 37.00 -9.19
N GLU A 821 44.12 37.06 -9.84
CA GLU A 821 44.54 36.04 -10.80
C GLU A 821 44.68 34.66 -10.14
N GLU A 822 45.30 34.58 -8.97
CA GLU A 822 45.44 33.34 -8.21
C GLU A 822 44.07 32.75 -7.79
N LEU A 823 43.12 33.60 -7.39
CA LEU A 823 41.75 33.19 -7.04
C LEU A 823 41.00 32.63 -8.25
N LEU A 824 41.04 33.33 -9.39
CA LEU A 824 40.35 32.90 -10.61
C LEU A 824 40.91 31.57 -11.13
N GLN A 825 42.24 31.37 -11.09
CA GLN A 825 42.86 30.09 -11.45
C GLN A 825 42.41 28.96 -10.52
N TRP A 826 42.32 29.24 -9.21
CA TRP A 826 41.86 28.26 -8.23
C TRP A 826 40.39 27.86 -8.44
N LEU A 827 39.51 28.84 -8.68
CA LEU A 827 38.09 28.59 -8.99
C LEU A 827 37.90 27.91 -10.34
N GLN A 828 38.72 28.21 -11.34
CA GLN A 828 38.70 27.50 -12.63
C GLN A 828 39.02 26.02 -12.45
N GLY A 829 40.00 25.68 -11.60
CA GLY A 829 40.31 24.30 -11.25
C GLY A 829 39.11 23.57 -10.63
N TRP A 830 38.41 24.23 -9.69
CA TRP A 830 37.16 23.69 -9.12
C TRP A 830 36.08 23.53 -10.18
N SER A 831 35.91 24.51 -11.06
CA SER A 831 34.90 24.51 -12.12
C SER A 831 35.04 23.33 -13.06
N LEU A 832 36.28 23.02 -13.49
CA LEU A 832 36.57 21.88 -14.36
C LEU A 832 36.37 20.53 -13.64
N CYS A 833 36.82 20.40 -12.39
CA CYS A 833 36.60 19.18 -11.61
C CYS A 833 35.11 18.92 -11.34
N LEU A 834 34.36 19.98 -11.05
CA LEU A 834 32.92 19.88 -10.83
C LEU A 834 32.16 19.55 -12.11
N ALA A 835 32.59 20.06 -13.27
CA ALA A 835 32.01 19.69 -14.56
C ALA A 835 32.20 18.19 -14.86
N GLU A 836 33.39 17.65 -14.63
CA GLU A 836 33.66 16.20 -14.76
C GLU A 836 32.81 15.38 -13.78
N MET A 837 32.71 15.81 -12.52
CA MET A 837 31.84 15.16 -11.53
C MET A 837 30.35 15.26 -11.92
N ASN A 838 29.92 16.38 -12.51
CA ASN A 838 28.54 16.54 -13.00
C ASN A 838 28.27 15.60 -14.18
N TYR A 839 29.21 15.47 -15.12
CA TYR A 839 29.11 14.52 -16.22
C TYR A 839 29.00 13.08 -15.70
N GLN A 840 29.85 12.68 -14.75
CA GLN A 840 29.80 11.35 -14.14
C GLN A 840 28.51 11.10 -13.35
N ARG A 841 27.92 12.14 -12.74
CA ARG A 841 26.69 12.03 -11.94
C ARG A 841 25.40 12.15 -12.74
N THR A 842 25.42 12.87 -13.86
CA THR A 842 24.21 13.31 -14.57
C THR A 842 24.21 12.99 -16.06
N GLY A 843 25.36 12.66 -16.64
CA GLY A 843 25.54 12.49 -18.08
C GLY A 843 25.66 13.80 -18.88
N TYR A 844 25.48 14.97 -18.25
CA TYR A 844 25.52 16.27 -18.92
C TYR A 844 26.95 16.81 -18.99
N LEU A 845 27.46 16.99 -20.20
CA LEU A 845 28.78 17.57 -20.45
C LEU A 845 28.72 19.10 -20.34
N SER A 846 29.69 19.71 -19.64
CA SER A 846 29.85 21.17 -19.55
C SER A 846 31.34 21.55 -19.58
N ASP A 847 31.67 22.72 -20.12
CA ASP A 847 33.05 23.25 -20.16
C ASP A 847 33.53 23.80 -18.79
N GLY A 848 32.61 23.91 -17.83
CA GLY A 848 32.81 24.38 -16.46
C GLY A 848 31.48 24.39 -15.71
N LEU A 849 31.49 24.37 -14.38
CA LEU A 849 30.26 24.35 -13.56
C LEU A 849 30.11 25.55 -12.62
N LEU A 850 31.11 26.42 -12.52
CA LEU A 850 31.04 27.66 -11.74
C LEU A 850 30.90 28.86 -12.67
N ASP A 851 29.91 29.71 -12.40
CA ASP A 851 29.85 31.09 -12.91
C ASP A 851 30.17 32.03 -11.75
N VAL A 852 31.19 32.89 -11.90
CA VAL A 852 31.76 33.67 -10.80
C VAL A 852 31.76 35.15 -11.13
N HIS A 853 31.08 35.93 -10.29
CA HIS A 853 31.05 37.38 -10.37
C HIS A 853 31.82 38.00 -9.20
N ILE A 854 32.79 38.86 -9.52
CA ILE A 854 33.57 39.61 -8.53
C ILE A 854 32.94 40.98 -8.30
N ILE A 855 32.79 41.37 -7.04
CA ILE A 855 32.29 42.68 -6.62
C ILE A 855 33.23 43.34 -5.60
N THR A 856 33.26 44.66 -5.58
CA THR A 856 34.09 45.47 -4.67
C THR A 856 33.26 46.20 -3.61
N ASP A 857 33.92 46.82 -2.62
CA ASP A 857 33.25 47.68 -1.63
C ASP A 857 32.47 48.83 -2.28
N GLU A 858 32.98 49.37 -3.40
CA GLU A 858 32.32 50.44 -4.15
C GLU A 858 31.04 49.94 -4.84
N ASP A 859 31.04 48.70 -5.32
CA ASP A 859 29.85 48.09 -5.96
C ASP A 859 28.73 47.80 -4.97
N ILE A 860 29.09 47.31 -3.77
CA ILE A 860 28.14 47.06 -2.69
C ILE A 860 27.54 48.39 -2.20
N ALA A 861 28.37 49.42 -2.03
CA ALA A 861 27.92 50.75 -1.60
C ALA A 861 26.99 51.43 -2.63
N LYS A 862 27.25 51.24 -3.92
CA LYS A 862 26.43 51.81 -5.01
C LYS A 862 25.28 50.90 -5.45
N LYS A 863 25.18 49.68 -4.93
CA LYS A 863 24.25 48.63 -5.37
C LYS A 863 24.31 48.38 -6.89
N THR A 864 25.50 48.41 -7.47
CA THR A 864 25.70 48.23 -8.92
C THR A 864 25.72 46.76 -9.30
N ALA A 865 25.19 46.42 -10.49
CA ALA A 865 25.20 45.08 -11.06
C ALA A 865 24.63 43.98 -10.11
N PHE A 866 25.34 42.86 -9.93
CA PHE A 866 24.92 41.73 -9.10
C PHE A 866 24.97 42.01 -7.59
N ALA A 867 25.59 43.11 -7.15
CA ALA A 867 25.64 43.48 -5.72
C ALA A 867 24.25 43.83 -5.16
N VAL A 868 23.26 44.13 -6.01
CA VAL A 868 21.86 44.34 -5.59
C VAL A 868 21.23 43.07 -5.00
N LYS A 869 21.78 41.88 -5.29
CA LYS A 869 21.30 40.58 -4.77
C LYS A 869 21.70 40.34 -3.32
N ILE A 870 22.72 41.03 -2.83
CA ILE A 870 23.10 41.01 -1.41
C ILE A 870 22.03 41.82 -0.67
N ASP A 871 21.33 41.17 0.27
CA ASP A 871 20.15 41.69 1.00
C ASP A 871 18.86 41.89 0.17
N ALA A 872 18.73 41.24 -0.99
CA ALA A 872 17.49 41.24 -1.77
C ALA A 872 16.38 40.37 -1.14
N ILE A 873 15.12 40.81 -1.21
CA ILE A 873 14.00 40.13 -0.51
C ILE A 873 13.46 38.93 -1.30
N THR A 874 13.47 38.97 -2.63
CA THR A 874 12.80 37.99 -3.50
C THR A 874 13.73 36.96 -4.15
N ASP A 875 15.05 37.20 -4.13
CA ASP A 875 16.11 36.30 -4.65
C ASP A 875 17.45 36.65 -3.96
N PRO A 876 17.56 36.51 -2.63
CA PRO A 876 18.78 36.88 -1.90
C PRO A 876 19.96 36.00 -2.30
N ALA A 877 21.11 36.62 -2.50
CA ALA A 877 22.38 35.89 -2.51
C ALA A 877 22.68 35.38 -1.08
N GLN A 878 22.73 34.07 -0.91
CA GLN A 878 22.92 33.41 0.38
C GLN A 878 24.41 33.47 0.78
N PRO A 879 24.76 34.03 1.96
CA PRO A 879 26.15 34.08 2.40
C PRO A 879 26.68 32.67 2.71
N LEU A 880 27.84 32.34 2.17
CA LEU A 880 28.54 31.08 2.43
C LEU A 880 29.58 31.25 3.54
N LYS A 881 29.71 30.24 4.40
CA LYS A 881 30.66 30.28 5.52
C LYS A 881 32.10 30.07 5.03
N LEU A 882 32.89 31.14 5.06
CA LEU A 882 34.32 31.09 4.74
C LEU A 882 35.12 30.39 5.85
N LYS A 883 36.33 29.93 5.50
CA LYS A 883 37.27 29.34 6.44
C LYS A 883 37.67 30.33 7.55
N ASN A 884 37.21 30.08 8.78
CA ASN A 884 37.64 30.81 9.96
C ASN A 884 39.08 30.42 10.32
N ASN A 885 40.02 31.35 10.22
CA ASN A 885 41.42 31.16 10.68
C ASN A 885 41.58 31.31 12.21
N ALA A 886 40.54 30.97 12.98
CA ALA A 886 40.51 31.07 14.43
C ALA A 886 40.06 29.73 15.03
N GLU A 887 40.86 28.69 14.79
CA GLU A 887 40.93 27.44 15.55
C GLU A 887 41.95 26.55 14.83
N ARG A 888 43.20 26.57 15.31
CA ARG A 888 44.23 25.59 14.98
C ARG A 888 44.76 25.01 16.27
#